data_AF-A0A6A5URQ5-F1
#
_entry.id   AF-A0A6A5URQ5-F1
#
_cell.length_a   1.000
_cell.length_b   1.000
_cell.length_c   1.000
_cell.angle_alpha   90.00
_cell.angle_beta   90.00
_cell.angle_gamma   90.00
#
_symmetry.space_group_name_H-M   'P 1'
#
loop_
_entity.id
_entity.type
_entity.pdbx_description
1 polymer ?
#
loop_
_entity_poly.entity_id
_entity_poly.type
_entity_poly.pdbx_seq_one_letter_code
_entity_poly.pdbx_strand_id
1 'polypeptide(L)'
;MPSTVEGSTARGFPTIKHVRTFITQGPGSGGDYHNVHGGHWLIDSKISTPMSQYEKYRKSRTSWGINVLGSFCVEIEATDGTKGFATGFGGPPACWLVAEHFERFLIGQDPRDTNHIFEQMYRGSMFYGRKGLPVAVISVIDLAIWDLLGKIRNEPVYKMIGGATRERLNFYCTGPEPAAAKEMGFFGAKVPLPYGPGEGHEGLKKNVEFLTKHRESVGPDFPIMVDCYMSLNVPYTIEVVKATEHLNLNWWEECLSPDDTDGFELIKRAHPRMKFTTGEHEYSRYGFRKLIEGRNLDILQPDVMWVGGMTELLKISSMAAAYDIPVVPHASGPYSYHFVVSQANSPFQEYLANSPDGKSVLPVFGDLFLNEPIPTKGYLDVSILDKPGFGLELNPKARLIDATNILNPAPAKPLKIEEPAEEAKTNGDTINSTLEKLHLGGSQAAPAKEPSEEQLNELKSKYEKAGQGQVFAFYDKLSTAEKAGLYEQLQNFNPDYINEITDKALNPPKTESTESKIEPLPEHATSSVLDSSAEDLQKWYDSGLEMIAENQVAVVLMAGGQGTRLGSSDPKGQFNIGLPSNKSLFQLQGERILKAERLAKQKHGKESVTIPWYVMTSGPTRGPTQKFFEEKNYFGLKQENVIIFEQGVLPCISNEGKILLESKSKVAVAPDGNGGLYQALINAGVVSDMGKRGIKHIHAYCVDNCLVKVADPAFIGFSASQNVDIATKVVRKRDAKESVGLILQKNGRPDVVEYSEISTEDAEATESNGLLKFRAANIVNHYYSYSFLESIPEWAKKLPHHVARKKIPYVNTETGETIKPEKPNGIKLEQFVFDCFPFLTLDKFACMEVKREDEFSPLKNAKGEDSPETSKKDIMTQGKKWVEAAGATVVSENPDDGVEVSPLISYGGEGLEFVKNTTITAPAVIEKEP
;
A
#
# COMPACT_ATOMS: atom_id res chain seq x y z
N MET A 1 -8.72 36.55 -5.29
CA MET A 1 -7.96 37.81 -5.10
C MET A 1 -6.93 37.55 -4.02
N PRO A 2 -5.62 37.82 -4.24
CA PRO A 2 -4.65 37.69 -3.17
C PRO A 2 -4.69 38.95 -2.30
N SER A 3 -4.87 38.76 -1.00
CA SER A 3 -4.66 39.79 0.02
C SER A 3 -3.17 40.12 0.08
N THR A 4 -2.80 41.31 -0.37
CA THR A 4 -1.50 41.91 -0.14
C THR A 4 -1.32 42.17 1.34
N VAL A 5 -0.51 41.36 2.00
CA VAL A 5 0.10 41.72 3.28
C VAL A 5 1.25 42.66 2.95
N GLU A 6 0.99 43.96 3.02
CA GLU A 6 2.02 45.00 3.05
C GLU A 6 2.83 44.83 4.33
N GLY A 7 4.16 44.63 4.21
CA GLY A 7 5.06 44.67 5.37
C GLY A 7 6.32 43.82 5.35
N SER A 8 6.70 43.16 4.25
CA SER A 8 8.02 42.49 4.20
C SER A 8 9.12 43.48 3.80
N THR A 9 9.99 43.84 4.75
CA THR A 9 11.21 44.64 4.52
C THR A 9 12.38 43.82 3.96
N ALA A 10 12.19 42.53 3.71
CA ALA A 10 13.22 41.67 3.14
C ALA A 10 13.21 41.76 1.60
N ARG A 11 14.40 41.92 0.99
CA ARG A 11 14.57 41.76 -0.46
C ARG A 11 14.00 40.40 -0.88
N GLY A 12 13.11 40.39 -1.88
CA GLY A 12 12.57 39.14 -2.43
C GLY A 12 13.68 38.24 -2.95
N PHE A 13 13.64 36.96 -2.61
CA PHE A 13 14.57 35.95 -3.13
C PHE A 13 14.03 35.42 -4.48
N PRO A 14 14.90 35.11 -5.46
CA PRO A 14 14.43 34.55 -6.74
C PRO A 14 13.66 33.25 -6.53
N THR A 15 12.50 33.11 -7.17
CA THR A 15 11.70 31.88 -7.16
C THR A 15 11.99 31.04 -8.40
N ILE A 16 11.65 29.76 -8.38
CA ILE A 16 11.76 28.88 -9.55
C ILE A 16 10.76 29.32 -10.63
N LYS A 17 11.26 29.55 -11.84
CA LYS A 17 10.49 30.07 -12.99
C LYS A 17 10.26 29.01 -14.07
N HIS A 18 11.27 28.21 -14.39
CA HIS A 18 11.18 27.15 -15.40
C HIS A 18 11.92 25.90 -14.97
N VAL A 19 11.38 24.74 -15.35
CA VAL A 19 12.05 23.44 -15.24
C VAL A 19 12.15 22.85 -16.64
N ARG A 20 13.36 22.47 -17.05
CA ARG A 20 13.63 21.83 -18.35
C ARG A 20 14.32 20.51 -18.14
N THR A 21 13.99 19.53 -18.95
CA THR A 21 14.60 18.19 -18.87
C THR A 21 15.20 17.78 -20.20
N PHE A 22 16.29 17.02 -20.12
CA PHE A 22 17.07 16.61 -21.28
C PHE A 22 17.45 15.14 -21.20
N ILE A 23 17.57 14.50 -22.35
CA ILE A 23 18.18 13.17 -22.49
C ILE A 23 19.59 13.32 -23.04
N THR A 24 20.54 12.60 -22.48
CA THR A 24 21.93 12.57 -22.96
C THR A 24 22.07 11.61 -24.14
N GLN A 25 22.73 12.05 -25.23
CA GLN A 25 23.14 11.16 -26.32
C GLN A 25 24.62 10.77 -26.19
N GLY A 26 24.90 9.50 -26.46
CA GLY A 26 26.25 8.96 -26.56
C GLY A 26 26.65 8.15 -25.32
N PRO A 27 27.50 7.12 -25.51
CA PRO A 27 27.87 6.22 -24.42
C PRO A 27 28.71 6.90 -23.34
N GLY A 28 28.44 6.56 -22.08
CA GLY A 28 29.16 6.99 -20.87
C GLY A 28 28.86 8.42 -20.41
N SER A 29 27.91 9.12 -21.04
CA SER A 29 27.55 10.51 -20.69
C SER A 29 26.45 10.56 -19.62
N GLY A 30 26.58 11.46 -18.65
CA GLY A 30 25.54 11.75 -17.65
C GLY A 30 25.43 10.81 -16.46
N GLY A 31 26.42 9.92 -16.26
CA GLY A 31 26.50 9.07 -15.07
C GLY A 31 25.88 7.69 -15.20
N ASP A 32 25.45 7.29 -16.40
CA ASP A 32 25.06 5.91 -16.69
C ASP A 32 26.29 5.06 -17.02
N TYR A 33 26.66 4.21 -16.07
CA TYR A 33 27.80 3.29 -16.15
C TYR A 33 27.56 2.09 -17.08
N HIS A 34 26.31 1.81 -17.45
CA HIS A 34 25.95 0.65 -18.26
C HIS A 34 25.71 1.00 -19.74
N ASN A 35 25.47 2.28 -20.06
CA ASN A 35 25.42 2.76 -21.43
C ASN A 35 26.83 3.05 -21.97
N VAL A 36 27.68 2.02 -22.09
CA VAL A 36 29.06 2.13 -22.59
C VAL A 36 29.28 1.23 -23.81
N HIS A 37 30.33 1.50 -24.59
CA HIS A 37 30.71 0.61 -25.69
C HIS A 37 31.18 -0.77 -25.18
N GLY A 38 31.01 -1.81 -26.01
CA GLY A 38 31.57 -3.12 -25.73
C GLY A 38 33.10 -3.07 -25.55
N GLY A 39 33.61 -3.99 -24.73
CA GLY A 39 34.98 -4.01 -24.20
C GLY A 39 35.12 -3.36 -22.82
N HIS A 40 34.03 -2.88 -22.22
CA HIS A 40 34.06 -2.24 -20.90
C HIS A 40 33.78 -3.25 -19.77
N TRP A 41 34.60 -3.20 -18.72
CA TRP A 41 34.49 -4.15 -17.60
C TRP A 41 33.12 -4.19 -16.93
N LEU A 42 32.42 -3.06 -16.84
CA LEU A 42 31.09 -2.95 -16.22
C LEU A 42 30.01 -3.78 -16.92
N ILE A 43 30.13 -4.05 -18.23
CA ILE A 43 29.10 -4.77 -19.00
C ILE A 43 29.56 -6.13 -19.53
N ASP A 44 30.86 -6.30 -19.76
CA ASP A 44 31.42 -7.47 -20.44
C ASP A 44 32.30 -8.35 -19.55
N SER A 45 32.69 -7.88 -18.36
CA SER A 45 33.33 -8.76 -17.39
C SER A 45 32.29 -9.63 -16.69
N LYS A 46 32.73 -10.82 -16.26
CA LYS A 46 31.87 -11.70 -15.47
C LYS A 46 31.69 -11.11 -14.07
N ILE A 47 30.51 -10.56 -13.81
CA ILE A 47 30.09 -9.98 -12.53
C ILE A 47 28.82 -10.72 -12.08
N SER A 48 28.75 -11.08 -10.80
CA SER A 48 27.58 -11.69 -10.19
C SER A 48 26.48 -10.64 -10.04
N THR A 49 25.26 -11.01 -10.39
CA THR A 49 24.08 -10.13 -10.38
C THR A 49 22.85 -10.90 -9.94
N PRO A 50 21.71 -10.25 -9.64
CA PRO A 50 20.46 -10.93 -9.33
C PRO A 50 19.97 -11.83 -10.48
N MET A 51 20.40 -11.52 -11.71
CA MET A 51 20.06 -12.28 -12.91
C MET A 51 21.01 -13.46 -13.18
N SER A 52 22.11 -13.59 -12.43
CA SER A 52 23.11 -14.64 -12.64
C SER A 52 22.56 -16.05 -12.38
N GLN A 53 21.47 -16.21 -11.62
CA GLN A 53 20.81 -17.52 -11.48
C GLN A 53 20.19 -18.02 -12.79
N TYR A 54 19.80 -17.12 -13.69
CA TYR A 54 19.18 -17.46 -14.97
C TYR A 54 20.25 -17.60 -16.05
N GLU A 55 20.54 -18.83 -16.47
CA GLU A 55 21.64 -19.15 -17.42
C GLU A 55 21.62 -18.27 -18.68
N LYS A 56 20.44 -17.99 -19.23
CA LYS A 56 20.24 -17.14 -20.41
C LYS A 56 20.79 -15.71 -20.23
N TYR A 57 20.72 -15.15 -19.02
CA TYR A 57 21.03 -13.75 -18.73
C TYR A 57 22.32 -13.56 -17.92
N ARG A 58 23.00 -14.65 -17.55
CA ARG A 58 24.18 -14.65 -16.67
C ARG A 58 25.42 -13.98 -17.28
N LYS A 59 25.58 -14.02 -18.61
CA LYS A 59 26.86 -13.65 -19.25
C LYS A 59 27.12 -12.15 -19.32
N SER A 60 26.09 -11.32 -19.42
CA SER A 60 26.24 -9.88 -19.59
C SER A 60 25.06 -9.13 -18.99
N ARG A 61 25.35 -8.00 -18.34
CA ARG A 61 24.34 -7.14 -17.70
C ARG A 61 23.40 -6.47 -18.70
N THR A 62 23.85 -6.26 -19.94
CA THR A 62 23.02 -5.67 -21.00
C THR A 62 22.01 -6.66 -21.58
N SER A 63 22.22 -7.97 -21.38
CA SER A 63 21.33 -9.02 -21.94
C SER A 63 19.90 -8.99 -21.39
N TRP A 64 19.68 -8.32 -20.25
CA TRP A 64 18.38 -8.14 -19.61
C TRP A 64 17.98 -6.66 -19.47
N GLY A 65 18.67 -5.76 -20.19
CA GLY A 65 18.25 -4.38 -20.34
C GLY A 65 18.57 -3.45 -19.15
N ILE A 66 19.66 -3.70 -18.42
CA ILE A 66 20.09 -2.82 -17.31
C ILE A 66 20.24 -1.34 -17.73
N ASN A 67 20.60 -1.09 -18.99
CA ASN A 67 20.88 0.22 -19.57
C ASN A 67 19.69 0.84 -20.32
N VAL A 68 18.48 0.27 -20.20
CA VAL A 68 17.30 0.69 -20.98
C VAL A 68 16.86 2.11 -20.64
N LEU A 69 16.97 2.52 -19.37
CA LEU A 69 16.49 3.83 -18.96
C LEU A 69 17.45 4.94 -19.41
N GLY A 70 18.76 4.80 -19.20
CA GLY A 70 19.71 5.86 -19.52
C GLY A 70 19.71 7.02 -18.51
N SER A 71 20.62 7.95 -18.73
CA SER A 71 20.69 9.20 -17.97
C SER A 71 19.65 10.22 -18.44
N PHE A 72 19.23 11.10 -17.53
CA PHE A 72 18.53 12.34 -17.87
C PHE A 72 19.10 13.51 -17.06
N CYS A 73 18.85 14.72 -17.52
CA CYS A 73 19.27 15.94 -16.85
C CYS A 73 18.09 16.85 -16.54
N VAL A 74 18.20 17.63 -15.46
CA VAL A 74 17.25 18.66 -15.06
C VAL A 74 17.97 20.01 -15.01
N GLU A 75 17.42 21.02 -15.67
CA GLU A 75 17.79 22.42 -15.53
C GLU A 75 16.66 23.18 -14.85
N ILE A 76 16.96 23.95 -13.80
CA ILE A 76 16.00 24.81 -13.10
C ILE A 76 16.46 26.25 -13.23
N GLU A 77 15.62 27.10 -13.83
CA GLU A 77 15.87 28.54 -13.98
C GLU A 77 15.06 29.32 -12.94
N ALA A 78 15.71 30.21 -12.20
CA ALA A 78 15.08 31.14 -11.27
C ALA A 78 14.63 32.44 -11.97
N THR A 79 13.81 33.24 -11.29
CA THR A 79 13.28 34.52 -11.81
C THR A 79 14.34 35.58 -12.13
N ASP A 80 15.54 35.46 -11.58
CA ASP A 80 16.68 36.33 -11.87
C ASP A 80 17.52 35.85 -13.08
N GLY A 81 17.15 34.72 -13.68
CA GLY A 81 17.84 34.09 -14.80
C GLY A 81 18.97 33.13 -14.39
N THR A 82 19.25 32.96 -13.10
CA THR A 82 20.23 31.98 -12.60
C THR A 82 19.73 30.56 -12.87
N LYS A 83 20.64 29.64 -13.21
CA LYS A 83 20.31 28.26 -13.59
C LYS A 83 21.09 27.22 -12.79
N GLY A 84 20.36 26.31 -12.15
CA GLY A 84 20.90 25.07 -11.59
C GLY A 84 20.77 23.92 -12.58
N PHE A 85 21.72 22.98 -12.53
CA PHE A 85 21.74 21.83 -13.42
C PHE A 85 22.20 20.57 -12.68
N ALA A 86 21.52 19.45 -12.91
CA ALA A 86 21.96 18.14 -12.42
C ALA A 86 21.65 17.01 -13.41
N THR A 87 22.40 15.91 -13.29
CA THR A 87 22.19 14.67 -14.04
C THR A 87 21.94 13.50 -13.09
N GLY A 88 21.29 12.46 -13.61
CA GLY A 88 21.16 11.18 -12.91
C GLY A 88 20.39 10.16 -13.75
N PHE A 89 19.81 9.18 -13.10
CA PHE A 89 19.21 8.01 -13.73
C PHE A 89 17.71 8.17 -14.00
N GLY A 90 17.24 7.71 -15.17
CA GLY A 90 15.81 7.49 -15.41
C GLY A 90 15.28 7.85 -16.80
N GLY A 91 16.10 8.46 -17.65
CA GLY A 91 15.80 8.63 -19.08
C GLY A 91 14.47 9.30 -19.43
N PRO A 92 13.84 8.91 -20.55
CA PRO A 92 12.56 9.47 -20.98
C PRO A 92 11.42 9.34 -19.94
N PRO A 93 11.27 8.20 -19.23
CA PRO A 93 10.30 8.09 -18.14
C PRO A 93 10.52 9.12 -17.02
N ALA A 94 11.78 9.44 -16.69
CA ALA A 94 12.08 10.48 -15.72
C ALA A 94 11.64 11.86 -16.21
N CYS A 95 11.95 12.23 -17.46
CA CYS A 95 11.50 13.50 -18.04
C CYS A 95 9.98 13.65 -18.01
N TRP A 96 9.25 12.56 -18.29
CA TRP A 96 7.80 12.51 -18.19
C TRP A 96 7.32 12.74 -16.75
N LEU A 97 7.93 12.09 -15.76
CA LEU A 97 7.59 12.30 -14.34
C LEU A 97 7.85 13.74 -13.89
N VAL A 98 8.94 14.37 -14.36
CA VAL A 98 9.20 15.78 -14.08
C VAL A 98 8.07 16.64 -14.64
N ALA A 99 7.76 16.51 -15.94
CA ALA A 99 6.77 17.35 -16.61
C ALA A 99 5.35 17.12 -16.10
N GLU A 100 4.91 15.87 -16.04
CA GLU A 100 3.52 15.53 -15.78
C GLU A 100 3.19 15.47 -14.29
N HIS A 101 4.18 15.32 -13.43
CA HIS A 101 3.92 15.26 -11.99
C HIS A 101 4.68 16.31 -11.19
N PHE A 102 6.00 16.33 -11.22
CA PHE A 102 6.76 17.08 -10.22
C PHE A 102 6.86 18.58 -10.48
N GLU A 103 6.76 19.05 -11.73
CA GLU A 103 6.87 20.47 -12.09
C GLU A 103 5.89 21.36 -11.31
N ARG A 104 4.69 20.87 -11.03
CA ARG A 104 3.65 21.59 -10.28
C ARG A 104 4.06 21.95 -8.84
N PHE A 105 5.02 21.22 -8.27
CA PHE A 105 5.56 21.48 -6.93
C PHE A 105 6.79 22.37 -6.97
N LEU A 106 7.28 22.75 -8.16
CA LEU A 106 8.50 23.52 -8.34
C LEU A 106 8.20 24.96 -8.75
N ILE A 107 7.31 25.17 -9.71
CA ILE A 107 7.05 26.50 -10.28
C ILE A 107 6.52 27.46 -9.21
N GLY A 108 7.17 28.63 -9.09
CA GLY A 108 6.84 29.67 -8.13
C GLY A 108 7.37 29.43 -6.71
N GLN A 109 8.00 28.29 -6.43
CA GLN A 109 8.58 28.01 -5.12
C GLN A 109 9.87 28.78 -4.89
N ASP A 110 10.15 29.11 -3.63
CA ASP A 110 11.47 29.57 -3.21
C ASP A 110 12.43 28.36 -3.17
N PRO A 111 13.54 28.36 -3.94
CA PRO A 111 14.44 27.21 -3.99
C PRO A 111 15.09 26.90 -2.63
N ARG A 112 15.03 27.82 -1.64
CA ARG A 112 15.54 27.58 -0.29
C ARG A 112 14.67 26.62 0.52
N ASP A 113 13.41 26.43 0.12
CA ASP A 113 12.43 25.59 0.82
C ASP A 113 12.60 24.10 0.46
N THR A 114 13.85 23.62 0.43
CA THR A 114 14.24 22.28 -0.05
C THR A 114 13.47 21.16 0.65
N ASN A 115 13.31 21.24 1.98
CA ASN A 115 12.52 20.28 2.75
C ASN A 115 11.05 20.25 2.32
N HIS A 116 10.45 21.41 2.05
CA HIS A 116 9.04 21.50 1.66
C HIS A 116 8.84 20.92 0.26
N ILE A 117 9.67 21.34 -0.69
CA ILE A 117 9.64 20.86 -2.08
C ILE A 117 9.84 19.34 -2.10
N PHE A 118 10.84 18.82 -1.37
CA PHE A 118 11.06 17.38 -1.24
C PHE A 118 9.81 16.66 -0.69
N GLU A 119 9.22 17.14 0.42
CA GLU A 119 8.05 16.48 1.03
C GLU A 119 6.83 16.52 0.11
N GLN A 120 6.61 17.59 -0.65
CA GLN A 120 5.53 17.66 -1.64
C GLN A 120 5.72 16.61 -2.73
N MET A 121 6.92 16.52 -3.32
CA MET A 121 7.21 15.54 -4.38
C MET A 121 7.14 14.10 -3.84
N TYR A 122 7.74 13.83 -2.68
CA TYR A 122 7.76 12.50 -2.08
C TYR A 122 6.36 12.04 -1.66
N ARG A 123 5.59 12.89 -0.95
CA ARG A 123 4.22 12.53 -0.53
C ARG A 123 3.25 12.46 -1.70
N GLY A 124 3.39 13.36 -2.68
CA GLY A 124 2.57 13.35 -3.89
C GLY A 124 2.74 12.07 -4.72
N SER A 125 3.92 11.44 -4.67
CA SER A 125 4.19 10.19 -5.38
C SER A 125 4.05 8.93 -4.52
N MET A 126 3.72 9.04 -3.23
CA MET A 126 3.80 7.92 -2.27
C MET A 126 2.99 6.67 -2.65
N PHE A 127 1.89 6.80 -3.37
CA PHE A 127 1.08 5.64 -3.79
C PHE A 127 1.76 4.76 -4.86
N TYR A 128 2.81 5.25 -5.53
CA TYR A 128 3.58 4.50 -6.54
C TYR A 128 5.11 4.69 -6.47
N GLY A 129 5.61 5.60 -5.63
CA GLY A 129 6.97 6.13 -5.70
C GLY A 129 7.72 6.14 -4.36
N ARG A 130 7.52 5.13 -3.52
CA ARG A 130 8.22 5.01 -2.23
C ARG A 130 9.69 4.57 -2.35
N LYS A 131 10.04 3.92 -3.47
CA LYS A 131 11.37 3.44 -3.86
C LYS A 131 11.51 3.56 -5.39
N GLY A 132 12.72 3.36 -5.92
CA GLY A 132 12.95 3.22 -7.35
C GLY A 132 12.85 4.53 -8.13
N LEU A 133 12.42 4.44 -9.39
CA LEU A 133 12.50 5.53 -10.36
C LEU A 133 11.93 6.87 -9.85
N PRO A 134 10.72 6.97 -9.25
CA PRO A 134 10.21 8.26 -8.79
C PRO A 134 11.12 8.97 -7.77
N VAL A 135 11.75 8.23 -6.85
CA VAL A 135 12.68 8.81 -5.86
C VAL A 135 14.01 9.19 -6.52
N ALA A 136 14.48 8.42 -7.50
CA ALA A 136 15.64 8.80 -8.31
C ALA A 136 15.38 10.11 -9.09
N VAL A 137 14.18 10.30 -9.65
CA VAL A 137 13.81 11.56 -10.30
C VAL A 137 13.81 12.74 -9.32
N ILE A 138 13.24 12.54 -8.12
CA ILE A 138 13.29 13.55 -7.04
C ILE A 138 14.73 13.91 -6.70
N SER A 139 15.65 12.95 -6.71
CA SER A 139 17.06 13.18 -6.41
C SER A 139 17.71 14.13 -7.41
N VAL A 140 17.48 13.95 -8.71
CA VAL A 140 18.05 14.82 -9.74
C VAL A 140 17.45 16.23 -9.69
N ILE A 141 16.14 16.34 -9.41
CA ILE A 141 15.50 17.64 -9.17
C ILE A 141 16.13 18.34 -7.96
N ASP A 142 16.24 17.64 -6.83
CA ASP A 142 16.80 18.18 -5.60
C ASP A 142 18.26 18.63 -5.78
N LEU A 143 19.08 17.85 -6.47
CA LEU A 143 20.44 18.23 -6.83
C LEU A 143 20.47 19.49 -7.72
N ALA A 144 19.57 19.61 -8.70
CA ALA A 144 19.48 20.82 -9.53
C ALA A 144 19.07 22.06 -8.70
N ILE A 145 18.22 21.90 -7.68
CA ILE A 145 17.85 22.96 -6.73
C ILE A 145 19.07 23.37 -5.90
N TRP A 146 19.85 22.43 -5.38
CA TRP A 146 21.06 22.74 -4.61
C TRP A 146 22.14 23.44 -5.44
N ASP A 147 22.30 23.04 -6.70
CA ASP A 147 23.17 23.73 -7.65
C ASP A 147 22.70 25.16 -7.93
N LEU A 148 21.39 25.35 -8.17
CA LEU A 148 20.77 26.66 -8.34
C LEU A 148 21.01 27.56 -7.12
N LEU A 149 20.75 27.05 -5.91
CA LEU A 149 20.96 27.77 -4.66
C LEU A 149 22.41 28.23 -4.49
N GLY A 150 23.38 27.33 -4.74
CA GLY A 150 24.79 27.67 -4.63
C GLY A 150 25.20 28.76 -5.63
N LYS A 151 24.65 28.73 -6.84
CA LYS A 151 24.90 29.77 -7.86
C LYS A 151 24.26 31.12 -7.50
N ILE A 152 23.01 31.13 -7.02
CA ILE A 152 22.34 32.37 -6.56
C ILE A 152 23.12 33.00 -5.39
N ARG A 153 23.61 32.16 -4.47
CA ARG A 153 24.36 32.60 -3.28
C ARG A 153 25.84 32.84 -3.54
N ASN A 154 26.35 32.44 -4.70
CA ASN A 154 27.78 32.41 -5.01
C ASN A 154 28.60 31.63 -3.97
N GLU A 155 28.07 30.48 -3.52
CA GLU A 155 28.65 29.59 -2.50
C GLU A 155 28.68 28.14 -3.02
N PRO A 156 29.72 27.35 -2.70
CA PRO A 156 29.73 25.91 -3.00
C PRO A 156 28.75 25.16 -2.08
N VAL A 157 28.12 24.09 -2.59
CA VAL A 157 27.10 23.32 -1.84
C VAL A 157 27.63 22.83 -0.49
N TYR A 158 28.89 22.37 -0.41
CA TYR A 158 29.43 21.82 0.82
C TYR A 158 29.49 22.86 1.96
N LYS A 159 29.63 24.16 1.64
CA LYS A 159 29.58 25.25 2.63
C LYS A 159 28.16 25.49 3.12
N MET A 160 27.16 25.27 2.29
CA MET A 160 25.76 25.48 2.65
C MET A 160 25.18 24.35 3.52
N ILE A 161 25.71 23.13 3.40
CA ILE A 161 25.18 21.93 4.09
C ILE A 161 25.96 21.51 5.35
N GLY A 162 26.90 22.33 5.82
CA GLY A 162 27.65 22.07 7.06
C GLY A 162 29.08 22.64 7.08
N GLY A 163 29.65 22.94 5.92
CA GLY A 163 31.05 23.37 5.81
C GLY A 163 32.04 22.21 5.88
N ALA A 164 33.27 22.43 5.43
CA ALA A 164 34.28 21.38 5.39
C ALA A 164 34.68 20.91 6.79
N THR A 165 34.73 19.59 6.98
CA THR A 165 35.25 18.94 8.21
C THR A 165 36.66 18.36 8.02
N ARG A 166 37.25 18.54 6.83
CA ARG A 166 38.57 18.06 6.43
C ARG A 166 39.14 18.95 5.32
N GLU A 167 40.46 18.92 5.15
CA GLU A 167 41.15 19.64 4.06
C GLU A 167 41.36 18.77 2.81
N ARG A 168 41.32 17.45 2.98
CA ARG A 168 41.57 16.45 1.93
C ARG A 168 40.51 15.35 1.96
N LEU A 169 40.04 14.95 0.78
CA LEU A 169 39.14 13.82 0.56
C LEU A 169 39.90 12.63 -0.02
N ASN A 170 39.89 11.49 0.67
CA ASN A 170 40.55 10.26 0.22
C ASN A 170 39.55 9.31 -0.45
N PHE A 171 40.05 8.55 -1.44
CA PHE A 171 39.23 7.65 -2.22
C PHE A 171 39.73 6.20 -2.16
N TYR A 172 38.78 5.26 -2.19
CA TYR A 172 39.02 3.91 -2.69
C TYR A 172 38.50 3.79 -4.12
N CYS A 173 39.01 2.82 -4.88
CA CYS A 173 38.63 2.61 -6.27
C CYS A 173 37.80 1.34 -6.44
N THR A 174 36.65 1.44 -7.10
CA THR A 174 35.82 0.29 -7.48
C THR A 174 36.11 -0.09 -8.92
N GLY A 175 36.56 -1.32 -9.13
CA GLY A 175 36.96 -1.80 -10.46
C GLY A 175 37.68 -3.15 -10.43
N PRO A 176 37.99 -3.71 -11.62
CA PRO A 176 38.54 -5.05 -11.76
C PRO A 176 40.05 -5.13 -11.47
N GLU A 177 40.75 -4.00 -11.39
CA GLU A 177 42.22 -3.92 -11.41
C GLU A 177 42.77 -3.30 -10.11
N PRO A 178 42.83 -4.05 -8.99
CA PRO A 178 43.25 -3.50 -7.70
C PRO A 178 44.73 -3.07 -7.67
N ALA A 179 45.59 -3.68 -8.48
CA ALA A 179 47.00 -3.27 -8.61
C ALA A 179 47.13 -1.88 -9.23
N ALA A 180 46.33 -1.58 -10.26
CA ALA A 180 46.29 -0.25 -10.87
C ALA A 180 45.74 0.79 -9.87
N ALA A 181 44.69 0.45 -9.11
CA ALA A 181 44.18 1.31 -8.05
C ALA A 181 45.26 1.65 -6.99
N LYS A 182 46.03 0.65 -6.56
CA LYS A 182 47.15 0.86 -5.64
C LYS A 182 48.23 1.78 -6.23
N GLU A 183 48.62 1.55 -7.48
CA GLU A 183 49.61 2.38 -8.18
C GLU A 183 49.15 3.83 -8.33
N MET A 184 47.85 4.04 -8.59
CA MET A 184 47.22 5.36 -8.66
C MET A 184 47.05 6.03 -7.29
N GLY A 185 47.42 5.39 -6.17
CA GLY A 185 47.45 5.98 -4.83
C GLY A 185 46.12 5.94 -4.07
N PHE A 186 45.11 5.22 -4.57
CA PHE A 186 43.88 4.97 -3.79
C PHE A 186 44.20 4.20 -2.51
N PHE A 187 43.43 4.41 -1.43
CA PHE A 187 43.72 3.74 -0.16
C PHE A 187 43.30 2.27 -0.14
N GLY A 188 42.47 1.84 -1.08
CA GLY A 188 41.95 0.48 -1.21
C GLY A 188 41.25 0.25 -2.55
N ALA A 189 40.89 -0.99 -2.84
CA ALA A 189 40.15 -1.37 -4.05
C ALA A 189 38.96 -2.27 -3.73
N LYS A 190 37.79 -2.00 -4.35
CA LYS A 190 36.60 -2.84 -4.29
C LYS A 190 36.44 -3.59 -5.61
N VAL A 191 36.54 -4.92 -5.57
CA VAL A 191 36.49 -5.78 -6.77
C VAL A 191 35.10 -6.41 -6.93
N PRO A 192 34.55 -6.47 -8.16
CA PRO A 192 33.24 -7.07 -8.40
C PRO A 192 33.34 -8.60 -8.37
N LEU A 193 32.51 -9.25 -7.56
CA LEU A 193 32.51 -10.70 -7.40
C LEU A 193 31.96 -11.38 -8.67
N PRO A 194 32.61 -12.41 -9.22
CA PRO A 194 32.21 -12.99 -10.51
C PRO A 194 31.12 -14.07 -10.47
N TYR A 195 30.98 -14.83 -9.38
CA TYR A 195 30.06 -15.98 -9.31
C TYR A 195 29.04 -15.83 -8.18
N GLY A 196 27.82 -16.34 -8.41
CA GLY A 196 26.70 -16.27 -7.46
C GLY A 196 26.19 -17.64 -6.99
N PRO A 197 25.14 -17.67 -6.14
CA PRO A 197 24.62 -18.89 -5.53
C PRO A 197 24.09 -19.91 -6.55
N GLY A 198 23.56 -19.46 -7.69
CA GLY A 198 23.09 -20.33 -8.78
C GLY A 198 24.19 -21.15 -9.47
N GLU A 199 25.47 -20.89 -9.18
CA GLU A 199 26.62 -21.66 -9.68
C GLU A 199 27.17 -22.64 -8.63
N GLY A 200 26.52 -22.72 -7.45
CA GLY A 200 26.78 -23.70 -6.40
C GLY A 200 28.22 -23.68 -5.87
N HIS A 201 28.66 -24.85 -5.39
CA HIS A 201 29.97 -25.02 -4.76
C HIS A 201 31.15 -24.74 -5.73
N GLU A 202 30.98 -25.04 -7.02
CA GLU A 202 32.00 -24.73 -8.03
C GLU A 202 32.15 -23.23 -8.27
N GLY A 203 31.04 -22.47 -8.25
CA GLY A 203 31.09 -21.00 -8.24
C GLY A 203 31.81 -20.45 -7.02
N LEU A 204 31.55 -21.03 -5.84
CA LEU A 204 32.21 -20.65 -4.59
C LEU A 204 33.73 -20.84 -4.65
N LYS A 205 34.21 -22.01 -5.12
CA LYS A 205 35.66 -22.25 -5.29
C LYS A 205 36.30 -21.23 -6.22
N LYS A 206 35.64 -20.90 -7.34
CA LYS A 206 36.15 -19.90 -8.29
C LYS A 206 36.17 -18.49 -7.71
N ASN A 207 35.21 -18.14 -6.85
CA ASN A 207 35.26 -16.89 -6.09
C ASN A 207 36.44 -16.84 -5.13
N VAL A 208 36.73 -17.94 -4.42
CA VAL A 208 37.93 -18.03 -3.55
C VAL A 208 39.20 -17.83 -4.37
N GLU A 209 39.36 -18.56 -5.49
CA GLU A 209 40.52 -18.42 -6.38
C GLU A 209 40.66 -16.99 -6.94
N PHE A 210 39.54 -16.37 -7.34
CA PHE A 210 39.50 -15.00 -7.84
C PHE A 210 40.00 -14.00 -6.80
N LEU A 211 39.49 -14.08 -5.56
CA LEU A 211 39.88 -13.18 -4.48
C LEU A 211 41.32 -13.43 -4.02
N THR A 212 41.80 -14.68 -4.03
CA THR A 212 43.19 -15.01 -3.74
C THR A 212 44.14 -14.34 -4.73
N LYS A 213 43.85 -14.41 -6.03
CA LYS A 213 44.67 -13.75 -7.07
C LYS A 213 44.73 -12.23 -6.90
N HIS A 214 43.61 -11.60 -6.54
CA HIS A 214 43.59 -10.17 -6.27
C HIS A 214 44.36 -9.81 -5.00
N ARG A 215 44.30 -10.63 -3.95
CA ARG A 215 45.13 -10.46 -2.75
C ARG A 215 46.63 -10.57 -3.08
N GLU A 216 47.01 -11.56 -3.87
CA GLU A 216 48.41 -11.75 -4.30
C GLU A 216 48.94 -10.55 -5.11
N SER A 217 48.11 -9.92 -5.95
CA SER A 217 48.57 -8.84 -6.84
C SER A 217 48.86 -7.51 -6.12
N VAL A 218 48.29 -7.29 -4.93
CA VAL A 218 48.48 -6.05 -4.15
C VAL A 218 49.22 -6.24 -2.83
N GLY A 219 49.45 -7.49 -2.43
CA GLY A 219 50.09 -7.84 -1.16
C GLY A 219 49.14 -7.83 0.05
N PRO A 220 49.66 -8.12 1.25
CA PRO A 220 48.82 -8.39 2.43
C PRO A 220 48.15 -7.15 3.02
N ASP A 221 48.75 -5.97 2.87
CA ASP A 221 48.36 -4.77 3.62
C ASP A 221 47.40 -3.84 2.88
N PHE A 222 47.29 -3.98 1.54
CA PHE A 222 46.41 -3.11 0.76
C PHE A 222 44.94 -3.53 0.96
N PRO A 223 44.03 -2.66 1.42
CA PRO A 223 42.62 -3.01 1.61
C PRO A 223 41.96 -3.48 0.31
N ILE A 224 41.34 -4.66 0.37
CA ILE A 224 40.47 -5.19 -0.68
C ILE A 224 39.06 -5.31 -0.11
N MET A 225 38.09 -4.84 -0.88
CA MET A 225 36.66 -4.93 -0.60
C MET A 225 35.99 -5.71 -1.73
N VAL A 226 34.80 -6.24 -1.48
CA VAL A 226 34.07 -7.05 -2.46
C VAL A 226 32.70 -6.46 -2.73
N ASP A 227 32.42 -6.17 -4.01
CA ASP A 227 31.10 -5.77 -4.49
C ASP A 227 30.34 -7.01 -4.99
N CYS A 228 29.16 -7.25 -4.42
CA CYS A 228 28.32 -8.40 -4.75
C CYS A 228 27.06 -8.05 -5.56
N TYR A 229 26.76 -6.77 -5.79
CA TYR A 229 25.62 -6.29 -6.58
C TYR A 229 24.30 -7.07 -6.37
N MET A 230 23.82 -7.17 -5.12
CA MET A 230 22.57 -7.83 -4.70
C MET A 230 22.44 -9.31 -5.05
N SER A 231 23.55 -9.99 -5.36
CA SER A 231 23.49 -11.29 -6.08
C SER A 231 23.53 -12.54 -5.21
N LEU A 232 23.88 -12.41 -3.92
CA LEU A 232 24.05 -13.54 -3.01
C LEU A 232 22.82 -13.72 -2.13
N ASN A 233 22.82 -14.81 -1.37
CA ASN A 233 21.86 -15.08 -0.31
C ASN A 233 22.60 -15.34 1.01
N VAL A 234 21.87 -15.40 2.12
CA VAL A 234 22.44 -15.58 3.46
C VAL A 234 23.37 -16.81 3.55
N PRO A 235 22.95 -18.03 3.15
CA PRO A 235 23.83 -19.21 3.24
C PRO A 235 25.12 -19.06 2.42
N TYR A 236 25.01 -18.64 1.16
CA TYR A 236 26.18 -18.52 0.28
C TYR A 236 27.15 -17.45 0.77
N THR A 237 26.62 -16.33 1.27
CA THR A 237 27.43 -15.25 1.85
C THR A 237 28.22 -15.77 3.06
N ILE A 238 27.57 -16.53 3.96
CA ILE A 238 28.23 -17.12 5.12
C ILE A 238 29.36 -18.06 4.68
N GLU A 239 29.13 -18.92 3.68
CA GLU A 239 30.12 -19.87 3.20
C GLU A 239 31.31 -19.20 2.50
N VAL A 240 31.08 -18.23 1.62
CA VAL A 240 32.15 -17.57 0.87
C VAL A 240 33.02 -16.67 1.77
N VAL A 241 32.41 -15.96 2.72
CA VAL A 241 33.14 -15.16 3.72
C VAL A 241 34.02 -16.07 4.58
N LYS A 242 33.48 -17.22 5.03
CA LYS A 242 34.26 -18.20 5.79
C LYS A 242 35.44 -18.75 4.99
N ALA A 243 35.21 -19.10 3.73
CA ALA A 243 36.25 -19.66 2.87
C ALA A 243 37.38 -18.65 2.56
N THR A 244 37.10 -17.36 2.67
CA THR A 244 38.04 -16.27 2.32
C THR A 244 38.55 -15.47 3.52
N GLU A 245 38.24 -15.90 4.76
CA GLU A 245 38.65 -15.18 5.98
C GLU A 245 40.17 -14.94 6.04
N HIS A 246 40.96 -15.91 5.55
CA HIS A 246 42.42 -15.85 5.48
C HIS A 246 42.96 -14.77 4.51
N LEU A 247 42.13 -14.21 3.63
CA LEU A 247 42.52 -13.18 2.66
C LEU A 247 42.45 -11.75 3.24
N ASN A 248 42.00 -11.58 4.49
CA ASN A 248 41.91 -10.28 5.17
C ASN A 248 41.18 -9.22 4.32
N LEU A 249 39.96 -9.55 3.86
CA LEU A 249 39.11 -8.62 3.13
C LEU A 249 38.53 -7.58 4.10
N ASN A 250 38.46 -6.32 3.69
CA ASN A 250 38.09 -5.21 4.56
C ASN A 250 36.58 -5.08 4.75
N TRP A 251 35.76 -5.29 3.70
CA TRP A 251 34.30 -5.45 3.82
C TRP A 251 33.70 -6.19 2.61
N TRP A 252 32.46 -6.64 2.80
CA TRP A 252 31.58 -7.18 1.76
C TRP A 252 30.38 -6.25 1.57
N GLU A 253 30.15 -5.83 0.34
CA GLU A 253 29.12 -4.86 -0.03
C GLU A 253 27.96 -5.53 -0.77
N GLU A 254 26.75 -5.11 -0.40
CA GLU A 254 25.48 -5.42 -1.05
C GLU A 254 25.34 -6.91 -1.43
N CYS A 255 25.67 -7.78 -0.47
CA CYS A 255 25.61 -9.22 -0.66
C CYS A 255 24.20 -9.71 -0.97
N LEU A 256 23.21 -9.16 -0.27
CA LEU A 256 21.84 -9.64 -0.29
C LEU A 256 20.95 -8.75 -1.16
N SER A 257 19.74 -9.23 -1.45
CA SER A 257 18.69 -8.40 -2.02
C SER A 257 18.46 -7.15 -1.15
N PRO A 258 18.18 -5.96 -1.72
CA PRO A 258 17.92 -4.75 -0.94
C PRO A 258 16.71 -4.88 -0.02
N ASP A 259 15.78 -5.79 -0.32
CA ASP A 259 14.62 -6.07 0.54
C ASP A 259 14.92 -7.08 1.66
N ASP A 260 16.06 -7.80 1.60
CA ASP A 260 16.53 -8.73 2.65
C ASP A 260 17.41 -8.02 3.70
N THR A 261 16.82 -7.01 4.31
CA THR A 261 17.41 -6.23 5.41
C THR A 261 17.67 -7.08 6.67
N ASP A 262 16.80 -8.06 6.95
CA ASP A 262 16.89 -8.91 8.14
C ASP A 262 18.00 -9.97 7.98
N GLY A 263 18.29 -10.40 6.75
CA GLY A 263 19.40 -11.30 6.44
C GLY A 263 20.78 -10.75 6.83
N PHE A 264 20.95 -9.42 6.90
CA PHE A 264 22.19 -8.81 7.41
C PHE A 264 22.45 -9.14 8.88
N GLU A 265 21.41 -9.33 9.70
CA GLU A 265 21.56 -9.80 11.08
C GLU A 265 22.17 -11.21 11.11
N LEU A 266 21.70 -12.08 10.23
CA LEU A 266 22.15 -13.48 10.17
C LEU A 266 23.62 -13.57 9.74
N ILE A 267 24.04 -12.83 8.70
CA ILE A 267 25.44 -12.85 8.25
C ILE A 267 26.36 -12.16 9.26
N LYS A 268 25.90 -11.08 9.92
CA LYS A 268 26.67 -10.42 10.98
C LYS A 268 26.85 -11.33 12.20
N ARG A 269 25.81 -12.08 12.58
CA ARG A 269 25.88 -13.08 13.65
C ARG A 269 26.86 -14.21 13.31
N ALA A 270 26.88 -14.67 12.07
CA ALA A 270 27.81 -15.70 11.61
C ALA A 270 29.26 -15.19 11.54
N HIS A 271 29.45 -13.91 11.18
CA HIS A 271 30.75 -13.27 10.97
C HIS A 271 30.86 -11.94 11.73
N PRO A 272 30.90 -11.96 13.07
CA PRO A 272 30.77 -10.75 13.90
C PRO A 272 31.91 -9.73 13.73
N ARG A 273 33.06 -10.18 13.24
CA ARG A 273 34.23 -9.32 12.98
C ARG A 273 34.33 -8.84 11.54
N MET A 274 33.57 -9.44 10.62
CA MET A 274 33.56 -9.01 9.22
C MET A 274 32.69 -7.76 9.09
N LYS A 275 33.13 -6.83 8.23
CA LYS A 275 32.34 -5.64 7.92
C LYS A 275 31.41 -5.93 6.75
N PHE A 276 30.16 -5.51 6.91
CA PHE A 276 29.14 -5.59 5.87
C PHE A 276 28.58 -4.19 5.58
N THR A 277 28.38 -3.90 4.31
CA THR A 277 27.93 -2.59 3.84
C THR A 277 26.81 -2.77 2.80
N THR A 278 25.89 -1.81 2.72
CA THR A 278 24.81 -1.76 1.71
C THR A 278 24.14 -0.39 1.73
N GLY A 279 23.19 -0.16 0.83
CA GLY A 279 22.32 1.01 0.82
C GLY A 279 22.18 1.68 -0.54
N GLU A 280 22.98 1.31 -1.54
CA GLU A 280 22.95 1.97 -2.85
C GLU A 280 21.57 1.81 -3.51
N HIS A 281 20.98 0.62 -3.46
CA HIS A 281 19.63 0.36 -3.98
C HIS A 281 18.51 0.48 -2.91
N GLU A 282 18.76 1.16 -1.79
CA GLU A 282 17.72 1.51 -0.80
C GLU A 282 17.39 3.02 -0.87
N TYR A 283 16.14 3.38 -0.54
CA TYR A 283 15.59 4.70 -0.84
C TYR A 283 14.95 5.33 0.40
N SER A 284 15.07 6.66 0.50
CA SER A 284 14.50 7.50 1.56
C SER A 284 14.94 7.17 2.98
N ARG A 285 14.72 8.09 3.91
CA ARG A 285 14.98 7.86 5.34
C ARG A 285 14.21 6.67 5.92
N TYR A 286 13.08 6.27 5.32
CA TYR A 286 12.27 5.17 5.84
C TYR A 286 12.90 3.80 5.57
N GLY A 287 13.52 3.60 4.40
CA GLY A 287 14.29 2.39 4.11
C GLY A 287 15.54 2.32 4.97
N PHE A 288 16.30 3.42 5.01
CA PHE A 288 17.52 3.52 5.82
C PHE A 288 17.27 3.40 7.33
N ARG A 289 16.09 3.81 7.84
CA ARG A 289 15.72 3.57 9.23
C ARG A 289 15.86 2.09 9.60
N LYS A 290 15.36 1.18 8.76
CA LYS A 290 15.43 -0.27 9.02
C LYS A 290 16.88 -0.78 9.03
N LEU A 291 17.72 -0.26 8.13
CA LEU A 291 19.15 -0.59 8.07
C LEU A 291 19.91 -0.09 9.32
N ILE A 292 19.51 1.05 9.88
CA ILE A 292 20.15 1.68 11.05
C ILE A 292 19.74 1.01 12.37
N GLU A 293 18.44 0.75 12.56
CA GLU A 293 17.87 0.28 13.83
C GLU A 293 18.55 -1.00 14.35
N GLY A 294 18.88 -1.93 13.45
CA GLY A 294 19.52 -3.20 13.81
C GLY A 294 21.03 -3.14 14.08
N ARG A 295 21.72 -2.04 13.72
CA ARG A 295 23.20 -1.91 13.81
C ARG A 295 23.99 -3.11 13.23
N ASN A 296 23.45 -3.77 12.22
CA ASN A 296 24.06 -4.95 11.59
C ASN A 296 25.05 -4.60 10.48
N LEU A 297 25.07 -3.34 10.05
CA LEU A 297 25.92 -2.80 9.00
C LEU A 297 26.99 -1.88 9.57
N ASP A 298 28.17 -1.93 8.97
CA ASP A 298 29.33 -1.18 9.43
C ASP A 298 29.49 0.16 8.69
N ILE A 299 28.94 0.27 7.47
CA ILE A 299 28.89 1.49 6.66
C ILE A 299 27.61 1.47 5.83
N LEU A 300 26.91 2.60 5.76
CA LEU A 300 25.76 2.81 4.87
C LEU A 300 26.20 3.53 3.59
N GLN A 301 25.70 3.09 2.45
CA GLN A 301 26.15 3.59 1.14
C GLN A 301 25.00 4.08 0.24
N PRO A 302 24.21 5.08 0.66
CA PRO A 302 23.18 5.67 -0.20
C PRO A 302 23.78 6.25 -1.48
N ASP A 303 23.14 6.05 -2.63
CA ASP A 303 23.48 6.80 -3.83
C ASP A 303 22.71 8.13 -3.85
N VAL A 304 23.40 9.27 -3.87
CA VAL A 304 22.77 10.59 -3.78
C VAL A 304 21.91 10.93 -5.01
N MET A 305 22.17 10.30 -6.16
CA MET A 305 21.35 10.44 -7.37
C MET A 305 20.11 9.55 -7.34
N TRP A 306 19.97 8.64 -6.37
CA TRP A 306 18.85 7.70 -6.28
C TRP A 306 18.01 7.85 -5.00
N VAL A 307 18.62 8.18 -3.86
CA VAL A 307 18.03 8.07 -2.51
C VAL A 307 16.96 9.12 -2.17
N GLY A 308 16.90 10.21 -2.93
CA GLY A 308 16.07 11.39 -2.70
C GLY A 308 16.83 12.71 -2.77
N GLY A 309 18.08 12.70 -3.23
CA GLY A 309 18.92 13.88 -3.37
C GLY A 309 19.67 14.25 -2.10
N MET A 310 20.32 15.42 -2.13
CA MET A 310 21.10 15.95 -1.02
C MET A 310 20.23 16.19 0.22
N THR A 311 19.00 16.69 0.02
CA THR A 311 18.07 16.98 1.12
C THR A 311 17.71 15.73 1.93
N GLU A 312 17.44 14.60 1.28
CA GLU A 312 17.11 13.36 1.97
C GLU A 312 18.35 12.66 2.53
N LEU A 313 19.48 12.72 1.81
CA LEU A 313 20.75 12.18 2.27
C LEU A 313 21.22 12.82 3.59
N LEU A 314 21.04 14.14 3.77
CA LEU A 314 21.36 14.82 5.03
C LEU A 314 20.54 14.29 6.21
N LYS A 315 19.27 13.93 6.00
CA LYS A 315 18.41 13.33 7.04
C LYS A 315 18.87 11.93 7.39
N ILE A 316 19.21 11.12 6.38
CA ILE A 316 19.77 9.77 6.57
C ILE A 316 21.08 9.83 7.35
N SER A 317 21.98 10.75 6.96
CA SER A 317 23.25 10.97 7.67
C SER A 317 23.03 11.32 9.13
N SER A 318 22.09 12.22 9.41
CA SER A 318 21.75 12.62 10.77
C SER A 318 21.21 11.45 11.61
N MET A 319 20.40 10.58 11.02
CA MET A 319 19.90 9.36 11.68
C MET A 319 21.04 8.37 11.96
N ALA A 320 21.92 8.12 10.98
CA ALA A 320 23.04 7.20 11.13
C ALA A 320 24.08 7.70 12.15
N ALA A 321 24.31 9.01 12.19
CA ALA A 321 25.22 9.65 13.15
C ALA A 321 24.80 9.39 14.61
N ALA A 322 23.50 9.35 14.92
CA ALA A 322 23.01 9.01 16.26
C ALA A 322 23.35 7.57 16.69
N TYR A 323 23.78 6.72 15.74
CA TYR A 323 24.16 5.33 15.95
C TYR A 323 25.66 5.07 15.76
N ASP A 324 26.46 6.13 15.53
CA ASP A 324 27.87 6.07 15.17
C ASP A 324 28.14 5.25 13.90
N ILE A 325 27.17 5.18 12.98
CA ILE A 325 27.31 4.44 11.72
C ILE A 325 27.81 5.42 10.63
N PRO A 326 28.97 5.16 10.01
CA PRO A 326 29.45 5.96 8.90
C PRO A 326 28.53 5.90 7.67
N VAL A 327 28.42 7.03 6.97
CA VAL A 327 27.71 7.14 5.69
C VAL A 327 28.71 7.50 4.60
N VAL A 328 28.91 6.62 3.63
CA VAL A 328 29.82 6.80 2.50
C VAL A 328 29.02 6.60 1.22
N PRO A 329 28.56 7.67 0.55
CA PRO A 329 27.70 7.53 -0.60
C PRO A 329 28.32 6.70 -1.74
N HIS A 330 27.48 5.89 -2.37
CA HIS A 330 27.86 5.16 -3.58
C HIS A 330 28.10 6.15 -4.73
N ALA A 331 29.29 6.06 -5.33
CA ALA A 331 29.74 6.80 -6.51
C ALA A 331 29.23 8.27 -6.58
N SER A 332 28.55 8.65 -7.67
CA SER A 332 27.88 9.95 -7.89
C SER A 332 28.76 11.20 -7.94
N GLY A 333 30.08 11.02 -8.04
CA GLY A 333 31.02 12.10 -8.35
C GLY A 333 30.92 13.31 -7.41
N PRO A 334 31.11 14.53 -7.93
CA PRO A 334 31.05 15.78 -7.17
C PRO A 334 29.82 15.98 -6.28
N TYR A 335 28.66 15.40 -6.61
CA TYR A 335 27.48 15.46 -5.74
C TYR A 335 27.77 14.82 -4.37
N SER A 336 28.34 13.61 -4.38
CA SER A 336 28.77 12.92 -3.16
C SER A 336 29.97 13.60 -2.50
N TYR A 337 30.88 14.21 -3.27
CA TYR A 337 32.08 14.82 -2.69
C TYR A 337 31.71 16.00 -1.79
N HIS A 338 30.79 16.85 -2.24
CA HIS A 338 30.27 17.97 -1.46
C HIS A 338 29.61 17.48 -0.16
N PHE A 339 28.85 16.38 -0.21
CA PHE A 339 28.32 15.75 0.99
C PHE A 339 29.43 15.24 1.91
N VAL A 340 30.31 14.35 1.42
CA VAL A 340 31.32 13.69 2.25
C VAL A 340 32.20 14.71 2.95
N VAL A 341 32.71 15.74 2.23
CA VAL A 341 33.59 16.75 2.84
C VAL A 341 32.91 17.56 3.95
N SER A 342 31.58 17.61 3.94
CA SER A 342 30.78 18.38 4.90
C SER A 342 30.33 17.60 6.15
N GLN A 343 30.36 16.28 6.11
CA GLN A 343 29.85 15.44 7.19
C GLN A 343 31.00 14.78 7.98
N ALA A 344 30.91 14.83 9.31
CA ALA A 344 31.93 14.26 10.19
C ALA A 344 31.91 12.72 10.22
N ASN A 345 30.73 12.10 10.05
CA ASN A 345 30.54 10.64 9.98
C ASN A 345 30.75 10.07 8.55
N SER A 346 31.34 10.83 7.63
CA SER A 346 31.65 10.40 6.26
C SER A 346 33.16 10.47 6.02
N PRO A 347 33.94 9.42 6.34
CA PRO A 347 35.40 9.53 6.43
C PRO A 347 36.13 9.59 5.08
N PHE A 348 35.56 8.99 4.04
CA PHE A 348 36.17 8.84 2.71
C PHE A 348 35.07 8.71 1.65
N GLN A 349 35.47 8.60 0.39
CA GLN A 349 34.54 8.49 -0.74
C GLN A 349 34.93 7.35 -1.69
N GLU A 350 33.92 6.79 -2.34
CA GLU A 350 34.11 5.87 -3.47
C GLU A 350 34.45 6.60 -4.78
N TYR A 351 35.37 6.04 -5.55
CA TYR A 351 35.52 6.35 -6.97
C TYR A 351 35.31 5.10 -7.84
N LEU A 352 34.40 5.17 -8.81
CA LEU A 352 34.20 4.08 -9.78
C LEU A 352 35.16 4.24 -10.96
N ALA A 353 35.94 3.20 -11.27
CA ALA A 353 36.88 3.21 -12.40
C ALA A 353 36.13 3.23 -13.74
N ASN A 354 35.89 4.42 -14.28
CA ASN A 354 35.13 4.60 -15.52
C ASN A 354 35.94 4.32 -16.80
N SER A 355 37.21 3.90 -16.71
CA SER A 355 37.95 3.45 -17.89
C SER A 355 37.51 2.03 -18.29
N PRO A 356 37.42 1.71 -19.60
CA PRO A 356 36.97 0.38 -20.04
C PRO A 356 37.76 -0.79 -19.45
N ASP A 357 39.06 -0.60 -19.25
CA ASP A 357 39.98 -1.57 -18.66
C ASP A 357 40.08 -1.50 -17.12
N GLY A 358 39.46 -0.51 -16.48
CA GLY A 358 39.55 -0.27 -15.04
C GLY A 358 40.92 0.22 -14.54
N LYS A 359 41.83 0.63 -15.42
CA LYS A 359 43.22 0.99 -15.06
C LYS A 359 43.48 2.49 -14.95
N SER A 360 42.51 3.34 -15.25
CA SER A 360 42.68 4.80 -15.20
C SER A 360 41.45 5.51 -14.65
N VAL A 361 41.68 6.75 -14.17
CA VAL A 361 40.65 7.64 -13.65
C VAL A 361 40.10 8.47 -14.80
N LEU A 362 38.82 8.27 -15.13
CA LEU A 362 38.06 9.09 -16.07
C LEU A 362 36.85 9.72 -15.37
N PRO A 363 36.36 10.90 -15.82
CA PRO A 363 35.16 11.53 -15.27
C PRO A 363 33.96 10.57 -15.21
N VAL A 364 33.20 10.59 -14.12
CA VAL A 364 32.03 9.71 -13.91
C VAL A 364 30.85 10.14 -14.77
N PHE A 365 30.74 11.42 -15.13
CA PHE A 365 29.68 11.93 -16.02
C PHE A 365 30.12 12.01 -17.48
N GLY A 366 31.27 11.41 -17.81
CA GLY A 366 31.81 11.34 -19.16
C GLY A 366 32.15 12.72 -19.73
N ASP A 367 31.58 13.05 -20.88
CA ASP A 367 31.81 14.33 -21.58
C ASP A 367 30.78 15.42 -21.23
N LEU A 368 29.90 15.19 -20.26
CA LEU A 368 28.82 16.11 -19.90
C LEU A 368 29.34 17.43 -19.30
N PHE A 369 30.39 17.38 -18.48
CA PHE A 369 30.97 18.55 -17.83
C PHE A 369 32.42 18.79 -18.27
N LEU A 370 32.83 20.05 -18.40
CA LEU A 370 34.18 20.42 -18.83
C LEU A 370 35.23 20.26 -17.73
N ASN A 371 34.80 20.29 -16.47
CA ASN A 371 35.69 20.51 -15.33
C ASN A 371 35.34 19.61 -14.14
N GLU A 372 34.84 18.40 -14.38
CA GLU A 372 34.53 17.44 -13.33
C GLU A 372 35.79 17.14 -12.49
N PRO A 373 35.76 17.39 -11.16
CA PRO A 373 36.84 17.01 -10.27
C PRO A 373 37.07 15.50 -10.25
N ILE A 374 38.30 15.07 -10.55
CA ILE A 374 38.71 13.66 -10.49
C ILE A 374 39.91 13.50 -9.55
N PRO A 375 39.97 12.43 -8.74
CA PRO A 375 41.06 12.24 -7.80
C PRO A 375 42.39 12.09 -8.53
N THR A 376 43.41 12.73 -7.99
CA THR A 376 44.81 12.54 -8.42
C THR A 376 45.57 11.93 -7.26
N LYS A 377 46.31 10.84 -7.51
CA LYS A 377 47.02 10.09 -6.44
C LYS A 377 46.08 9.56 -5.34
N GLY A 378 44.83 9.23 -5.70
CA GLY A 378 43.81 8.70 -4.79
C GLY A 378 43.17 9.71 -3.83
N TYR A 379 43.37 11.03 -4.04
CA TYR A 379 42.73 12.07 -3.23
C TYR A 379 42.37 13.33 -4.02
N LEU A 380 41.57 14.19 -3.39
CA LEU A 380 41.29 15.57 -3.79
C LEU A 380 41.53 16.52 -2.63
N ASP A 381 42.09 17.69 -2.91
CA ASP A 381 42.08 18.82 -1.99
C ASP A 381 40.68 19.47 -2.01
N VAL A 382 40.13 19.78 -0.83
CA VAL A 382 38.75 20.27 -0.72
C VAL A 382 38.54 21.61 -1.43
N SER A 383 39.58 22.43 -1.58
CA SER A 383 39.53 23.70 -2.31
C SER A 383 39.16 23.55 -3.80
N ILE A 384 39.31 22.36 -4.37
CA ILE A 384 38.86 22.07 -5.74
C ILE A 384 37.33 22.21 -5.86
N LEU A 385 36.60 22.09 -4.75
CA LEU A 385 35.14 22.17 -4.66
C LEU A 385 34.61 23.59 -4.34
N ASP A 386 35.46 24.61 -4.33
CA ASP A 386 35.10 25.98 -3.88
C ASP A 386 34.22 26.77 -4.85
N LYS A 387 34.01 26.26 -6.07
CA LYS A 387 33.17 26.91 -7.07
C LYS A 387 31.68 26.87 -6.65
N PRO A 388 30.89 27.92 -6.96
CA PRO A 388 29.46 27.96 -6.64
C PRO A 388 28.66 26.74 -7.12
N GLY A 389 27.64 26.34 -6.35
CA GLY A 389 26.86 25.14 -6.64
C GLY A 389 27.69 23.87 -6.43
N PHE A 390 27.57 22.91 -7.34
CA PHE A 390 28.50 21.76 -7.39
C PHE A 390 29.78 22.06 -8.18
N GLY A 391 29.96 23.31 -8.64
CA GLY A 391 31.14 23.73 -9.38
C GLY A 391 31.28 23.15 -10.79
N LEU A 392 30.23 22.51 -11.31
CA LEU A 392 30.22 21.84 -12.61
C LEU A 392 29.78 22.78 -13.73
N GLU A 393 30.57 22.84 -14.79
CA GLU A 393 30.32 23.60 -16.01
C GLU A 393 29.87 22.65 -17.12
N LEU A 394 28.63 22.83 -17.57
CA LEU A 394 28.05 22.04 -18.65
C LEU A 394 28.87 22.25 -19.93
N ASN A 395 29.26 21.16 -20.57
CA ASN A 395 29.96 21.21 -21.85
C ASN A 395 29.01 21.73 -22.93
N PRO A 396 29.32 22.85 -23.63
CA PRO A 396 28.48 23.36 -24.72
C PRO A 396 28.33 22.38 -25.89
N LYS A 397 29.22 21.37 -25.98
CA LYS A 397 29.15 20.28 -26.95
C LYS A 397 28.44 19.03 -26.42
N ALA A 398 27.94 19.07 -25.18
CA ALA A 398 27.14 17.97 -24.63
C ALA A 398 25.92 17.75 -25.52
N ARG A 399 25.69 16.49 -25.89
CA ARG A 399 24.60 16.12 -26.80
C ARG A 399 23.33 15.93 -25.98
N LEU A 400 22.63 17.03 -25.72
CA LEU A 400 21.38 17.05 -24.95
C LEU A 400 20.19 17.16 -25.89
N ILE A 401 19.25 16.22 -25.80
CA ILE A 401 17.95 16.28 -26.47
C ILE A 401 16.97 16.89 -25.50
N ASP A 402 16.38 18.04 -25.85
CA ASP A 402 15.27 18.62 -25.09
C ASP A 402 14.08 17.64 -25.08
N ALA A 403 13.66 17.26 -23.87
CA ALA A 403 12.62 16.25 -23.69
C ALA A 403 11.24 16.72 -24.17
N THR A 404 11.01 18.03 -24.34
CA THR A 404 9.76 18.54 -24.93
C THR A 404 9.49 17.96 -26.32
N ASN A 405 10.54 17.70 -27.11
CA ASN A 405 10.43 17.06 -28.43
C ASN A 405 10.03 15.57 -28.34
N ILE A 406 10.26 14.93 -27.19
CA ILE A 406 9.94 13.52 -26.94
C ILE A 406 8.54 13.41 -26.34
N LEU A 407 8.18 14.34 -25.44
CA LEU A 407 6.88 14.41 -24.79
C LEU A 407 5.78 14.92 -25.73
N ASN A 408 6.14 15.74 -26.73
CA ASN A 408 5.27 16.26 -27.79
C ASN A 408 5.95 16.07 -29.16
N PRO A 409 5.97 14.85 -29.73
CA PRO A 409 6.60 14.64 -31.03
C PRO A 409 5.86 15.42 -32.11
N ALA A 410 6.59 16.17 -32.93
CA ALA A 410 6.04 16.76 -34.15
C ALA A 410 5.45 15.64 -35.03
N PRO A 411 4.32 15.87 -35.73
CA PRO A 411 3.75 14.86 -36.61
C PRO A 411 4.77 14.43 -37.67
N ALA A 412 4.99 13.11 -37.82
CA ALA A 412 6.03 12.52 -38.65
C ALA A 412 5.91 12.81 -40.17
N LYS A 413 4.84 13.47 -40.60
CA LYS A 413 4.66 14.01 -41.95
C LYS A 413 4.01 15.39 -41.88
N PRO A 414 4.49 16.37 -42.68
CA PRO A 414 3.71 17.57 -42.92
C PRO A 414 2.38 17.18 -43.57
N LEU A 415 1.27 17.74 -43.07
CA LEU A 415 -0.03 17.65 -43.74
C LEU A 415 0.13 18.20 -45.15
N LYS A 416 0.01 17.34 -46.16
CA LYS A 416 -0.20 17.79 -47.54
C LYS A 416 -1.59 18.41 -47.58
N ILE A 417 -1.65 19.71 -47.85
CA ILE A 417 -2.88 20.39 -48.20
C ILE A 417 -3.15 20.02 -49.66
N GLU A 418 -4.10 19.12 -49.89
CA GLU A 418 -4.75 19.01 -51.20
C GLU A 418 -5.78 20.13 -51.30
N GLU A 419 -5.62 21.01 -52.29
CA GLU A 419 -6.66 21.96 -52.68
C GLU A 419 -7.79 21.22 -53.39
N PRO A 420 -9.05 21.54 -53.06
CA PRO A 420 -10.06 21.61 -54.11
C PRO A 420 -10.94 22.87 -54.03
N ALA A 421 -11.00 23.54 -55.19
CA ALA A 421 -12.14 24.18 -55.86
C ALA A 421 -13.11 25.11 -55.07
N GLU A 422 -13.00 26.39 -55.43
CA GLU A 422 -14.00 27.46 -55.62
C GLU A 422 -15.47 27.36 -55.12
N GLU A 423 -15.86 28.50 -54.52
CA GLU A 423 -17.21 29.11 -54.33
C GLU A 423 -18.12 28.56 -53.20
N ALA A 424 -18.74 29.35 -52.29
CA ALA A 424 -19.11 30.77 -52.31
C ALA A 424 -19.25 31.41 -50.90
N LYS A 425 -19.20 32.75 -50.91
CA LYS A 425 -19.28 33.79 -49.87
C LYS A 425 -20.35 33.63 -48.77
N THR A 426 -20.07 34.08 -47.53
CA THR A 426 -20.37 35.45 -47.00
C THR A 426 -20.04 35.61 -45.50
N ASN A 427 -19.46 36.78 -45.15
CA ASN A 427 -19.54 37.63 -43.94
C ASN A 427 -19.86 36.97 -42.56
N GLY A 428 -19.24 37.29 -41.43
CA GLY A 428 -18.35 38.38 -41.05
C GLY A 428 -18.34 38.46 -39.51
N ASP A 429 -17.25 39.01 -38.98
CA ASP A 429 -17.11 39.75 -37.72
C ASP A 429 -17.11 39.04 -36.34
N THR A 430 -15.92 39.17 -35.75
CA THR A 430 -15.62 39.70 -34.41
C THR A 430 -15.63 38.79 -33.20
N ILE A 431 -14.39 38.50 -32.81
CA ILE A 431 -13.88 38.32 -31.45
C ILE A 431 -14.21 39.56 -30.60
N ASN A 432 -14.99 39.35 -29.54
CA ASN A 432 -14.89 40.00 -28.22
C ASN A 432 -15.77 39.14 -27.28
N SER A 433 -15.24 38.34 -26.35
CA SER A 433 -14.49 38.76 -25.15
C SER A 433 -15.30 39.82 -24.39
N THR A 434 -15.63 39.72 -23.12
CA THR A 434 -15.13 39.00 -21.95
C THR A 434 -16.19 39.26 -20.85
N LEU A 435 -16.16 38.52 -19.74
CA LEU A 435 -16.80 38.90 -18.46
C LEU A 435 -18.32 38.82 -18.43
N GLU A 436 -18.89 37.73 -17.90
CA GLU A 436 -19.98 37.89 -16.91
C GLU A 436 -20.48 36.65 -16.17
N LYS A 437 -20.01 35.43 -16.40
CA LYS A 437 -20.55 34.26 -15.65
C LYS A 437 -19.48 33.41 -14.99
N LEU A 438 -18.83 34.05 -14.01
CA LEU A 438 -18.08 33.43 -12.93
C LEU A 438 -18.98 33.32 -11.69
N HIS A 439 -18.81 32.22 -10.94
CA HIS A 439 -19.35 31.84 -9.61
C HIS A 439 -20.48 30.78 -9.70
N LEU A 440 -20.36 29.54 -9.17
CA LEU A 440 -19.79 29.04 -7.91
C LEU A 440 -19.38 27.54 -7.97
N GLY A 441 -18.28 27.19 -7.28
CA GLY A 441 -18.14 25.98 -6.44
C GLY A 441 -17.75 24.64 -7.08
N GLY A 442 -16.54 24.13 -6.77
CA GLY A 442 -16.16 22.72 -6.93
C GLY A 442 -14.66 22.48 -7.14
N SER A 443 -14.07 21.58 -6.37
CA SER A 443 -12.68 21.09 -6.43
C SER A 443 -12.18 20.80 -7.85
N GLN A 444 -11.02 21.35 -8.24
CA GLN A 444 -10.41 21.07 -9.55
C GLN A 444 -9.61 19.76 -9.51
N ALA A 445 -10.22 18.68 -9.99
CA ALA A 445 -9.51 17.53 -10.52
C ALA A 445 -8.72 17.95 -11.77
N ALA A 446 -7.60 17.26 -12.07
CA ALA A 446 -6.90 17.41 -13.33
C ALA A 446 -7.87 17.21 -14.51
N PRO A 447 -7.71 17.91 -15.65
CA PRO A 447 -8.64 17.76 -16.76
C PRO A 447 -8.59 16.32 -17.25
N ALA A 448 -9.74 15.65 -17.22
CA ALA A 448 -9.92 14.30 -17.71
C ALA A 448 -9.42 14.18 -19.15
N LYS A 449 -8.37 13.38 -19.37
CA LYS A 449 -7.76 13.14 -20.67
C LYS A 449 -8.49 11.97 -21.35
N GLU A 450 -8.94 12.17 -22.58
CA GLU A 450 -9.55 11.10 -23.38
C GLU A 450 -8.51 9.99 -23.62
N PRO A 451 -8.90 8.69 -23.57
CA PRO A 451 -8.00 7.61 -23.99
C PRO A 451 -7.55 7.81 -25.43
N SER A 452 -6.36 7.31 -25.78
CA SER A 452 -5.93 7.32 -27.19
C SER A 452 -6.91 6.52 -28.05
N GLU A 453 -6.98 6.84 -29.35
CA GLU A 453 -7.84 6.11 -30.28
C GLU A 453 -7.51 4.60 -30.31
N GLU A 454 -6.22 4.26 -30.18
CA GLU A 454 -5.76 2.87 -30.07
C GLU A 454 -6.26 2.19 -28.80
N GLN A 455 -6.11 2.84 -27.63
CA GLN A 455 -6.60 2.33 -26.34
C GLN A 455 -8.12 2.14 -26.34
N LEU A 456 -8.85 3.10 -26.90
CA LEU A 456 -10.31 3.02 -27.02
C LEU A 456 -10.72 1.87 -27.96
N ASN A 457 -10.06 1.72 -29.11
CA ASN A 457 -10.37 0.67 -30.08
C ASN A 457 -10.06 -0.72 -29.53
N GLU A 458 -8.98 -0.88 -28.75
CA GLU A 458 -8.67 -2.12 -28.07
C GLU A 458 -9.77 -2.50 -27.06
N LEU A 459 -10.19 -1.53 -26.23
CA LEU A 459 -11.25 -1.75 -25.24
C LEU A 459 -12.62 -2.01 -25.90
N LYS A 460 -12.98 -1.25 -26.93
CA LYS A 460 -14.19 -1.49 -27.74
C LYS A 460 -14.16 -2.90 -28.33
N SER A 461 -13.06 -3.31 -28.95
CA SER A 461 -12.92 -4.65 -29.53
C SER A 461 -13.09 -5.76 -28.48
N LYS A 462 -12.53 -5.59 -27.28
CA LYS A 462 -12.68 -6.54 -26.17
C LYS A 462 -14.15 -6.72 -25.77
N TYR A 463 -14.87 -5.61 -25.59
CA TYR A 463 -16.28 -5.65 -25.21
C TYR A 463 -17.18 -6.15 -26.35
N GLU A 464 -16.91 -5.79 -27.60
CA GLU A 464 -17.64 -6.29 -28.76
C GLU A 464 -17.49 -7.80 -28.92
N LYS A 465 -16.26 -8.34 -28.79
CA LYS A 465 -16.01 -9.80 -28.83
C LYS A 465 -16.76 -10.55 -27.73
N ALA A 466 -16.86 -9.95 -26.55
CA ALA A 466 -17.65 -10.47 -25.44
C ALA A 466 -19.16 -10.22 -25.59
N GLY A 467 -19.63 -9.64 -26.70
CA GLY A 467 -21.05 -9.32 -26.91
C GLY A 467 -21.58 -8.23 -25.99
N GLN A 468 -20.72 -7.41 -25.39
CA GLN A 468 -21.03 -6.30 -24.49
C GLN A 468 -20.79 -4.93 -25.14
N GLY A 469 -20.68 -4.85 -26.47
CA GLY A 469 -20.38 -3.61 -27.20
C GLY A 469 -21.40 -2.48 -26.99
N GLN A 470 -22.64 -2.80 -26.54
CA GLN A 470 -23.68 -1.80 -26.29
C GLN A 470 -23.29 -0.75 -25.23
N VAL A 471 -22.30 -1.04 -24.36
CA VAL A 471 -21.82 -0.06 -23.36
C VAL A 471 -21.19 1.18 -24.00
N PHE A 472 -20.81 1.12 -25.29
CA PHE A 472 -20.25 2.24 -26.05
C PHE A 472 -21.28 2.99 -26.91
N ALA A 473 -22.59 2.66 -26.82
CA ALA A 473 -23.63 3.20 -27.71
C ALA A 473 -23.70 4.74 -27.78
N PHE A 474 -23.25 5.43 -26.73
CA PHE A 474 -23.28 6.89 -26.64
C PHE A 474 -21.91 7.54 -26.68
N TYR A 475 -20.81 6.77 -26.77
CA TYR A 475 -19.45 7.24 -26.52
C TYR A 475 -19.08 8.48 -27.34
N ASP A 476 -19.45 8.50 -28.63
CA ASP A 476 -19.12 9.61 -29.54
C ASP A 476 -19.91 10.90 -29.25
N LYS A 477 -20.98 10.81 -28.46
CA LYS A 477 -21.83 11.93 -28.05
C LYS A 477 -21.48 12.45 -26.64
N LEU A 478 -20.51 11.84 -25.97
CA LEU A 478 -20.08 12.21 -24.63
C LEU A 478 -19.07 13.36 -24.66
N SER A 479 -19.06 14.18 -23.60
CA SER A 479 -17.99 15.14 -23.37
C SER A 479 -16.66 14.43 -23.08
N THR A 480 -15.53 15.11 -23.25
CA THR A 480 -14.19 14.56 -22.98
C THR A 480 -14.05 13.98 -21.57
N ALA A 481 -14.65 14.64 -20.57
CA ALA A 481 -14.62 14.16 -19.19
C ALA A 481 -15.42 12.87 -18.99
N GLU A 482 -16.59 12.79 -19.62
CA GLU A 482 -17.45 11.62 -19.59
C GLU A 482 -16.84 10.43 -20.33
N LYS A 483 -16.16 10.68 -21.45
CA LYS A 483 -15.42 9.64 -22.19
C LYS A 483 -14.31 9.04 -21.35
N ALA A 484 -13.49 9.88 -20.72
CA ALA A 484 -12.41 9.42 -19.84
C ALA A 484 -12.96 8.61 -18.65
N GLY A 485 -14.02 9.10 -18.00
CA GLY A 485 -14.64 8.39 -16.88
C GLY A 485 -15.25 7.03 -17.27
N LEU A 486 -15.94 6.96 -18.42
CA LEU A 486 -16.48 5.69 -18.91
C LEU A 486 -15.37 4.71 -19.30
N TYR A 487 -14.31 5.19 -19.96
CA TYR A 487 -13.14 4.37 -20.29
C TYR A 487 -12.47 3.81 -19.02
N GLU A 488 -12.23 4.67 -18.03
CA GLU A 488 -11.60 4.29 -16.76
C GLU A 488 -12.44 3.26 -16.01
N GLN A 489 -13.76 3.39 -16.06
CA GLN A 489 -14.66 2.42 -15.45
C GLN A 489 -14.62 1.07 -16.19
N LEU A 490 -14.67 1.08 -17.52
CA LEU A 490 -14.75 -0.14 -18.33
C LEU A 490 -13.43 -0.93 -18.38
N GLN A 491 -12.26 -0.28 -18.30
CA GLN A 491 -10.97 -1.00 -18.25
C GLN A 491 -10.82 -1.87 -16.99
N ASN A 492 -11.52 -1.52 -15.90
CA ASN A 492 -11.48 -2.25 -14.64
C ASN A 492 -12.34 -3.53 -14.64
N PHE A 493 -13.15 -3.76 -15.67
CA PHE A 493 -13.91 -5.00 -15.82
C PHE A 493 -13.34 -5.90 -16.92
N ASN A 494 -13.36 -7.20 -16.65
CA ASN A 494 -13.11 -8.21 -17.67
C ASN A 494 -14.46 -8.74 -18.21
N PRO A 495 -14.93 -8.32 -19.39
CA PRO A 495 -16.24 -8.70 -19.89
C PRO A 495 -16.39 -10.21 -20.14
N ASP A 496 -15.31 -10.93 -20.44
CA ASP A 496 -15.35 -12.40 -20.57
C ASP A 496 -15.66 -13.06 -19.22
N TYR A 497 -15.02 -12.58 -18.15
CA TYR A 497 -15.29 -13.05 -16.78
C TYR A 497 -16.71 -12.69 -16.35
N ILE A 498 -17.18 -11.47 -16.64
CA ILE A 498 -18.56 -11.05 -16.34
C ILE A 498 -19.57 -11.97 -17.03
N ASN A 499 -19.35 -12.31 -18.30
CA ASN A 499 -20.19 -13.26 -19.01
C ASN A 499 -20.16 -14.65 -18.37
N GLU A 500 -18.97 -15.15 -18.00
CA GLU A 500 -18.81 -16.46 -17.36
C GLU A 500 -19.61 -16.56 -16.05
N ILE A 501 -19.46 -15.58 -15.15
CA ILE A 501 -20.18 -15.59 -13.86
C ILE A 501 -21.67 -15.34 -14.05
N THR A 502 -22.07 -14.53 -15.03
CA THR A 502 -23.47 -14.27 -15.36
C THR A 502 -24.15 -15.53 -15.89
N ASP A 503 -23.50 -16.24 -16.82
CA ASP A 503 -24.03 -17.47 -17.40
C ASP A 503 -24.16 -18.57 -16.33
N LYS A 504 -23.12 -18.75 -15.50
CA LYS A 504 -23.18 -19.69 -14.36
C LYS A 504 -24.32 -19.36 -13.39
N ALA A 505 -24.59 -18.07 -13.14
CA ALA A 505 -25.60 -17.63 -12.20
C ALA A 505 -27.03 -17.71 -12.77
N LEU A 506 -27.22 -17.42 -14.06
CA LEU A 506 -28.52 -17.48 -14.74
C LEU A 506 -28.89 -18.89 -15.23
N ASN A 507 -27.88 -19.66 -15.63
CA ASN A 507 -27.99 -21.01 -16.16
C ASN A 507 -27.15 -21.98 -15.30
N PRO A 508 -27.44 -22.11 -13.98
CA PRO A 508 -26.71 -23.04 -13.15
C PRO A 508 -26.82 -24.46 -13.72
N PRO A 509 -25.72 -25.24 -13.75
CA PRO A 509 -25.76 -26.60 -14.26
C PRO A 509 -26.83 -27.41 -13.51
N LYS A 510 -27.63 -28.18 -14.24
CA LYS A 510 -28.61 -29.09 -13.62
C LYS A 510 -27.84 -30.11 -12.77
N THR A 511 -27.83 -29.92 -11.46
CA THR A 511 -27.36 -30.92 -10.52
C THR A 511 -28.21 -32.17 -10.70
N GLU A 512 -27.57 -33.31 -10.96
CA GLU A 512 -28.22 -34.61 -10.85
C GLU A 512 -28.87 -34.69 -9.47
N SER A 513 -30.17 -34.96 -9.44
CA SER A 513 -31.05 -35.00 -8.28
C SER A 513 -30.63 -36.09 -7.30
N THR A 514 -29.58 -35.83 -6.54
CA THR A 514 -29.33 -36.49 -5.26
C THR A 514 -29.92 -35.59 -4.19
N GLU A 515 -30.88 -36.11 -3.41
CA GLU A 515 -31.44 -35.38 -2.27
C GLU A 515 -30.29 -34.85 -1.40
N SER A 516 -30.22 -33.53 -1.20
CA SER A 516 -29.19 -32.92 -0.37
C SER A 516 -29.43 -33.32 1.08
N LYS A 517 -28.55 -34.13 1.65
CA LYS A 517 -28.64 -34.56 3.04
C LYS A 517 -28.16 -33.43 3.96
N ILE A 518 -29.05 -32.92 4.80
CA ILE A 518 -28.75 -31.91 5.82
C ILE A 518 -28.78 -32.53 7.23
N GLU A 519 -27.78 -32.20 8.04
CA GLU A 519 -27.62 -32.66 9.42
C GLU A 519 -27.12 -31.49 10.29
N PRO A 520 -27.44 -31.42 11.60
CA PRO A 520 -26.78 -30.49 12.50
C PRO A 520 -25.26 -30.70 12.47
N LEU A 521 -24.50 -29.65 12.81
CA LEU A 521 -23.05 -29.81 13.02
C LEU A 521 -22.80 -30.83 14.15
N PRO A 522 -21.71 -31.62 14.07
CA PRO A 522 -21.41 -32.60 15.08
C PRO A 522 -21.03 -31.94 16.41
N GLU A 523 -21.34 -32.59 17.53
CA GLU A 523 -21.15 -32.02 18.88
C GLU A 523 -19.73 -31.50 19.12
N HIS A 524 -18.70 -32.20 18.63
CA HIS A 524 -17.30 -31.79 18.79
C HIS A 524 -16.94 -30.48 18.07
N ALA A 525 -17.72 -30.07 17.07
CA ALA A 525 -17.54 -28.82 16.34
C ALA A 525 -18.43 -27.69 16.89
N THR A 526 -19.19 -27.94 17.97
CA THR A 526 -20.17 -26.99 18.51
C THR A 526 -19.93 -26.68 19.99
N SER A 527 -20.17 -25.44 20.39
CA SER A 527 -20.26 -25.01 21.78
C SER A 527 -21.44 -24.05 21.96
N SER A 528 -21.87 -23.82 23.20
CA SER A 528 -22.94 -22.86 23.52
C SER A 528 -22.64 -22.14 24.82
N VAL A 529 -22.71 -20.81 24.81
CA VAL A 529 -22.63 -19.98 26.03
C VAL A 529 -23.79 -20.26 27.00
N LEU A 530 -24.88 -20.86 26.51
CA LEU A 530 -26.03 -21.24 27.34
C LEU A 530 -25.82 -22.59 28.03
N ASP A 531 -25.16 -23.53 27.34
CA ASP A 531 -25.13 -24.94 27.74
C ASP A 531 -23.72 -25.41 28.18
N SER A 532 -22.65 -24.67 27.86
CA SER A 532 -21.27 -24.98 28.27
C SER A 532 -20.99 -24.57 29.72
N SER A 533 -19.99 -25.21 30.34
CA SER A 533 -19.63 -24.93 31.72
C SER A 533 -19.03 -23.52 31.87
N ALA A 534 -19.23 -22.90 33.04
CA ALA A 534 -18.63 -21.60 33.34
C ALA A 534 -17.08 -21.66 33.33
N GLU A 535 -16.51 -22.81 33.67
CA GLU A 535 -15.06 -23.04 33.64
C GLU A 535 -14.50 -23.00 32.22
N ASP A 536 -15.16 -23.67 31.26
CA ASP A 536 -14.75 -23.66 29.85
C ASP A 536 -14.85 -22.25 29.25
N LEU A 537 -15.96 -21.55 29.54
CA LEU A 537 -16.17 -20.18 29.08
C LEU A 537 -15.09 -19.23 29.63
N GLN A 538 -14.74 -19.36 30.92
CA GLN A 538 -13.68 -18.56 31.52
C GLN A 538 -12.31 -18.89 30.93
N LYS A 539 -12.02 -20.17 30.70
CA LYS A 539 -10.77 -20.63 30.09
C LYS A 539 -10.60 -20.06 28.68
N TRP A 540 -11.65 -20.12 27.85
CA TRP A 540 -11.61 -19.54 26.50
C TRP A 540 -11.47 -18.02 26.55
N TYR A 541 -12.22 -17.35 27.43
CA TYR A 541 -12.10 -15.90 27.61
C TYR A 541 -10.67 -15.49 27.98
N ASP A 542 -10.05 -16.20 28.92
CA ASP A 542 -8.68 -15.93 29.37
C ASP A 542 -7.66 -16.15 28.27
N SER A 543 -7.78 -17.25 27.52
CA SER A 543 -6.90 -17.55 26.39
C SER A 543 -7.05 -16.52 25.26
N GLY A 544 -8.28 -16.07 24.96
CA GLY A 544 -8.50 -15.00 23.98
C GLY A 544 -7.91 -13.66 24.41
N LEU A 545 -8.02 -13.31 25.70
CA LEU A 545 -7.40 -12.08 26.23
C LEU A 545 -5.88 -12.14 26.16
N GLU A 546 -5.29 -13.32 26.37
CA GLU A 546 -3.86 -13.53 26.19
C GLU A 546 -3.45 -13.28 24.73
N MET A 547 -4.16 -13.85 23.76
CA MET A 547 -3.89 -13.63 22.33
C MET A 547 -4.02 -12.16 21.92
N ILE A 548 -5.00 -11.45 22.49
CA ILE A 548 -5.13 -9.99 22.33
C ILE A 548 -3.90 -9.30 22.91
N ALA A 549 -3.48 -9.64 24.14
CA ALA A 549 -2.33 -9.06 24.82
C ALA A 549 -1.00 -9.31 24.07
N GLU A 550 -0.92 -10.40 23.30
CA GLU A 550 0.20 -10.73 22.42
C GLU A 550 0.15 -10.04 21.05
N ASN A 551 -0.83 -9.17 20.81
CA ASN A 551 -1.06 -8.49 19.53
C ASN A 551 -1.29 -9.47 18.36
N GLN A 552 -1.89 -10.63 18.61
CA GLN A 552 -2.14 -11.67 17.60
C GLN A 552 -3.56 -11.60 17.02
N VAL A 553 -4.39 -10.65 17.49
CA VAL A 553 -5.81 -10.53 17.14
C VAL A 553 -6.05 -9.28 16.29
N ALA A 554 -6.78 -9.43 15.18
CA ALA A 554 -7.32 -8.33 14.41
C ALA A 554 -8.83 -8.46 14.21
N VAL A 555 -9.47 -7.36 13.81
CA VAL A 555 -10.89 -7.37 13.45
C VAL A 555 -11.13 -6.83 12.04
N VAL A 556 -12.05 -7.47 11.34
CA VAL A 556 -12.51 -7.06 10.01
C VAL A 556 -13.98 -6.69 10.06
N LEU A 557 -14.28 -5.42 9.78
CA LEU A 557 -15.64 -4.90 9.77
C LEU A 557 -16.18 -4.83 8.34
N MET A 558 -17.29 -5.53 8.09
CA MET A 558 -18.04 -5.41 6.85
C MET A 558 -19.01 -4.23 6.92
N ALA A 559 -18.60 -3.08 6.37
CA ALA A 559 -19.34 -1.81 6.37
C ALA A 559 -19.65 -1.25 4.96
N GLY A 560 -19.64 -2.10 3.93
CA GLY A 560 -19.91 -1.69 2.54
C GLY A 560 -21.37 -1.29 2.24
N GLY A 561 -22.30 -1.50 3.17
CA GLY A 561 -23.72 -1.18 2.98
C GLY A 561 -24.11 0.24 3.40
N GLN A 562 -24.90 0.92 2.57
CA GLN A 562 -25.56 2.19 2.94
C GLN A 562 -26.80 1.97 3.80
N GLY A 563 -27.19 2.99 4.58
CA GLY A 563 -28.40 3.00 5.41
C GLY A 563 -29.71 3.20 4.65
N THR A 564 -29.82 2.81 3.37
CA THR A 564 -30.95 3.19 2.50
C THR A 564 -32.31 2.69 3.01
N ARG A 565 -32.37 1.47 3.58
CA ARG A 565 -33.59 0.94 4.24
C ARG A 565 -33.97 1.68 5.52
N LEU A 566 -33.04 2.44 6.09
CA LEU A 566 -33.22 3.30 7.26
C LEU A 566 -33.58 4.75 6.87
N GLY A 567 -33.68 5.04 5.56
CA GLY A 567 -33.92 6.40 5.06
C GLY A 567 -32.69 7.32 5.10
N SER A 568 -31.47 6.77 5.25
CA SER A 568 -30.23 7.55 5.23
C SER A 568 -29.39 7.23 3.99
N SER A 569 -28.75 8.25 3.43
CA SER A 569 -27.73 8.13 2.37
C SER A 569 -26.34 7.76 2.92
N ASP A 570 -26.14 7.92 4.23
CA ASP A 570 -24.86 7.76 4.87
C ASP A 570 -24.52 6.27 5.11
N PRO A 571 -23.23 5.94 5.32
CA PRO A 571 -22.82 4.60 5.73
C PRO A 571 -23.54 4.20 7.03
N LYS A 572 -24.02 2.96 7.08
CA LYS A 572 -24.84 2.50 8.21
C LYS A 572 -24.12 2.61 9.56
N GLY A 573 -22.80 2.48 9.59
CA GLY A 573 -22.01 2.63 10.83
C GLY A 573 -22.07 4.04 11.45
N GLN A 574 -22.44 5.07 10.69
CA GLN A 574 -22.62 6.44 11.20
C GLN A 574 -23.98 6.65 11.86
N PHE A 575 -24.90 5.69 11.70
CA PHE A 575 -26.28 5.84 12.14
C PHE A 575 -26.36 5.99 13.67
N ASN A 576 -27.11 7.00 14.12
CA ASN A 576 -27.46 7.19 15.52
C ASN A 576 -28.83 6.56 15.78
N ILE A 577 -28.85 5.50 16.59
CA ILE A 577 -30.08 4.78 16.96
C ILE A 577 -30.88 5.47 18.09
N GLY A 578 -30.44 6.63 18.57
CA GLY A 578 -31.12 7.43 19.58
C GLY A 578 -30.79 7.05 21.02
N LEU A 579 -29.61 6.46 21.26
CA LEU A 579 -29.08 6.25 22.61
C LEU A 579 -28.89 7.59 23.34
N PRO A 580 -28.98 7.63 24.69
CA PRO A 580 -28.71 8.84 25.48
C PRO A 580 -27.39 9.55 25.12
N SER A 581 -26.32 8.79 24.84
CA SER A 581 -25.01 9.33 24.44
C SER A 581 -24.94 9.89 23.01
N ASN A 582 -25.94 9.58 22.16
CA ASN A 582 -25.93 9.84 20.72
C ASN A 582 -24.76 9.20 19.94
N LYS A 583 -24.09 8.18 20.50
CA LYS A 583 -23.01 7.47 19.82
C LYS A 583 -23.50 6.76 18.56
N SER A 584 -22.67 6.80 17.52
CA SER A 584 -22.89 5.99 16.31
C SER A 584 -22.43 4.55 16.53
N LEU A 585 -22.83 3.64 15.63
CA LEU A 585 -22.39 2.24 15.69
C LEU A 585 -20.86 2.11 15.58
N PHE A 586 -20.21 2.92 14.72
CA PHE A 586 -18.75 2.95 14.63
C PHE A 586 -18.11 3.35 15.97
N GLN A 587 -18.67 4.33 16.67
CA GLN A 587 -18.13 4.74 17.97
C GLN A 587 -18.29 3.64 19.02
N LEU A 588 -19.46 3.01 19.12
CA LEU A 588 -19.67 1.89 20.05
C LEU A 588 -18.70 0.73 19.77
N GLN A 589 -18.47 0.40 18.51
CA GLN A 589 -17.54 -0.67 18.10
C GLN A 589 -16.08 -0.30 18.38
N GLY A 590 -15.65 0.94 18.10
CA GLY A 590 -14.31 1.43 18.40
C GLY A 590 -14.02 1.46 19.90
N GLU A 591 -14.99 1.88 20.72
CA GLU A 591 -14.88 1.87 22.18
C GLU A 591 -14.79 0.44 22.75
N ARG A 592 -15.47 -0.54 22.14
CA ARG A 592 -15.32 -1.98 22.50
C ARG A 592 -13.91 -2.49 22.21
N ILE A 593 -13.30 -2.09 21.09
CA ILE A 593 -11.89 -2.43 20.77
C ILE A 593 -10.97 -1.86 21.84
N LEU A 594 -11.10 -0.55 22.15
CA LEU A 594 -10.28 0.10 23.18
C LEU A 594 -10.43 -0.57 24.56
N LYS A 595 -11.65 -0.99 24.93
CA LYS A 595 -11.86 -1.69 26.19
C LYS A 595 -11.22 -3.07 26.20
N ALA A 596 -11.33 -3.85 25.11
CA ALA A 596 -10.67 -5.14 24.99
C ALA A 596 -9.13 -5.01 25.09
N GLU A 597 -8.53 -4.02 24.42
CA GLU A 597 -7.11 -3.70 24.55
C GLU A 597 -6.73 -3.37 26.01
N ARG A 598 -7.54 -2.57 26.72
CA ARG A 598 -7.32 -2.21 28.13
C ARG A 598 -7.41 -3.42 29.06
N LEU A 599 -8.42 -4.28 28.88
CA LEU A 599 -8.61 -5.49 29.69
C LEU A 599 -7.43 -6.45 29.51
N ALA A 600 -7.03 -6.72 28.27
CA ALA A 600 -5.89 -7.57 27.96
C ALA A 600 -4.58 -6.98 28.52
N LYS A 601 -4.38 -5.67 28.34
CA LYS A 601 -3.22 -4.94 28.89
C LYS A 601 -3.13 -5.08 30.41
N GLN A 602 -4.24 -4.84 31.11
CA GLN A 602 -4.31 -4.90 32.57
C GLN A 602 -4.10 -6.33 33.08
N LYS A 603 -4.75 -7.32 32.47
CA LYS A 603 -4.67 -8.73 32.91
C LYS A 603 -3.28 -9.33 32.73
N HIS A 604 -2.59 -9.01 31.64
CA HIS A 604 -1.29 -9.61 31.29
C HIS A 604 -0.10 -8.67 31.50
N GLY A 605 -0.30 -7.46 32.06
CA GLY A 605 0.79 -6.53 32.40
C GLY A 605 1.62 -6.04 31.22
N LYS A 606 1.01 -5.87 30.03
CA LYS A 606 1.71 -5.42 28.82
C LYS A 606 1.85 -3.89 28.77
N GLU A 607 2.89 -3.38 28.12
CA GLU A 607 3.05 -1.92 27.92
C GLU A 607 2.10 -1.37 26.84
N SER A 608 1.97 -2.10 25.74
CA SER A 608 1.10 -1.78 24.62
C SER A 608 0.36 -3.03 24.14
N VAL A 609 -0.94 -2.89 23.95
CA VAL A 609 -1.82 -3.87 23.32
C VAL A 609 -2.51 -3.18 22.16
N THR A 610 -2.64 -3.87 21.03
CA THR A 610 -3.23 -3.31 19.81
C THR A 610 -4.06 -4.37 19.09
N ILE A 611 -5.28 -4.02 18.73
CA ILE A 611 -6.15 -4.79 17.85
C ILE A 611 -6.36 -3.96 16.58
N PRO A 612 -5.70 -4.32 15.45
CA PRO A 612 -5.92 -3.63 14.18
C PRO A 612 -7.38 -3.75 13.72
N TRP A 613 -7.96 -2.62 13.28
CA TRP A 613 -9.32 -2.55 12.78
C TRP A 613 -9.34 -2.33 11.26
N TYR A 614 -9.63 -3.39 10.52
CA TYR A 614 -9.77 -3.35 9.07
C TYR A 614 -11.23 -3.09 8.70
N VAL A 615 -11.55 -1.91 8.18
CA VAL A 615 -12.91 -1.48 7.87
C VAL A 615 -13.16 -1.58 6.37
N MET A 616 -13.89 -2.61 5.95
CA MET A 616 -14.27 -2.81 4.56
C MET A 616 -15.45 -1.91 4.19
N THR A 617 -15.26 -1.06 3.20
CA THR A 617 -16.26 -0.15 2.64
C THR A 617 -16.58 -0.53 1.19
N SER A 618 -17.51 0.20 0.57
CA SER A 618 -17.81 0.17 -0.86
C SER A 618 -17.58 1.57 -1.44
N GLY A 619 -17.50 1.70 -2.77
CA GLY A 619 -17.32 3.01 -3.42
C GLY A 619 -18.19 4.14 -2.84
N PRO A 620 -19.53 3.98 -2.71
CA PRO A 620 -20.39 5.01 -2.12
C PRO A 620 -20.17 5.29 -0.63
N THR A 621 -19.61 4.34 0.12
CA THR A 621 -19.43 4.46 1.58
C THR A 621 -18.00 4.84 1.98
N ARG A 622 -17.02 4.70 1.09
CA ARG A 622 -15.60 4.99 1.38
C ARG A 622 -15.37 6.39 1.93
N GLY A 623 -15.62 7.39 1.08
CA GLY A 623 -15.32 8.80 1.39
C GLY A 623 -16.02 9.28 2.65
N PRO A 624 -17.35 9.09 2.78
CA PRO A 624 -18.08 9.44 4.00
C PRO A 624 -17.56 8.72 5.25
N THR A 625 -17.23 7.43 5.16
CA THR A 625 -16.68 6.66 6.30
C THR A 625 -15.34 7.22 6.74
N GLN A 626 -14.41 7.42 5.81
CA GLN A 626 -13.09 7.96 6.12
C GLN A 626 -13.18 9.34 6.78
N LYS A 627 -13.97 10.25 6.20
CA LYS A 627 -14.20 11.58 6.76
C LYS A 627 -14.76 11.51 8.17
N PHE A 628 -15.72 10.62 8.42
CA PHE A 628 -16.33 10.48 9.75
C PHE A 628 -15.33 9.97 10.80
N PHE A 629 -14.46 9.02 10.44
CA PHE A 629 -13.40 8.56 11.34
C PHE A 629 -12.39 9.67 11.65
N GLU A 630 -11.98 10.45 10.64
CA GLU A 630 -11.08 11.61 10.82
C GLU A 630 -11.71 12.68 11.73
N GLU A 631 -12.97 13.06 11.48
CA GLU A 631 -13.72 14.02 12.31
C GLU A 631 -13.88 13.58 13.77
N LYS A 632 -13.96 12.27 13.99
CA LYS A 632 -14.10 11.67 15.33
C LYS A 632 -12.76 11.25 15.93
N ASN A 633 -11.64 11.65 15.33
CA ASN A 633 -10.28 11.32 15.78
C ASN A 633 -10.12 9.81 16.05
N TYR A 634 -10.62 8.99 15.12
CA TYR A 634 -10.59 7.53 15.17
C TYR A 634 -11.17 6.94 16.46
N PHE A 635 -12.09 7.66 17.12
CA PHE A 635 -12.74 7.27 18.38
C PHE A 635 -11.75 7.00 19.53
N GLY A 636 -10.54 7.57 19.46
CA GLY A 636 -9.46 7.36 20.43
C GLY A 636 -8.52 6.19 20.10
N LEU A 637 -8.79 5.43 19.04
CA LEU A 637 -7.82 4.48 18.48
C LEU A 637 -6.71 5.24 17.75
N LYS A 638 -5.54 4.62 17.61
CA LYS A 638 -4.45 5.17 16.80
C LYS A 638 -4.79 5.05 15.31
N GLN A 639 -4.62 6.13 14.56
CA GLN A 639 -4.94 6.18 13.13
C GLN A 639 -4.23 5.07 12.33
N GLU A 640 -2.96 4.79 12.64
CA GLU A 640 -2.18 3.74 11.97
C GLU A 640 -2.69 2.30 12.19
N ASN A 641 -3.63 2.11 13.12
CA ASN A 641 -4.25 0.82 13.43
C ASN A 641 -5.70 0.73 12.94
N VAL A 642 -6.21 1.75 12.24
CA VAL A 642 -7.52 1.72 11.58
C VAL A 642 -7.33 1.79 10.06
N ILE A 643 -7.47 0.65 9.39
CA ILE A 643 -7.24 0.50 7.96
C ILE A 643 -8.58 0.40 7.26
N ILE A 644 -9.01 1.50 6.65
CA ILE A 644 -10.20 1.50 5.81
C ILE A 644 -9.78 0.98 4.42
N PHE A 645 -10.50 0.01 3.86
CA PHE A 645 -10.29 -0.53 2.50
C PHE A 645 -11.62 -0.69 1.75
N GLU A 646 -11.59 -0.94 0.45
CA GLU A 646 -12.80 -1.06 -0.38
C GLU A 646 -12.95 -2.48 -0.96
N GLN A 647 -14.18 -2.98 -0.96
CA GLN A 647 -14.55 -4.17 -1.72
C GLN A 647 -14.77 -3.86 -3.19
N GLY A 648 -14.77 -4.91 -4.01
CA GLY A 648 -15.02 -4.81 -5.44
C GLY A 648 -16.45 -4.37 -5.76
N VAL A 649 -16.67 -4.14 -7.05
CA VAL A 649 -18.01 -3.95 -7.61
C VAL A 649 -18.16 -4.85 -8.83
N LEU A 650 -19.39 -5.29 -9.08
CA LEU A 650 -19.76 -5.96 -10.32
C LEU A 650 -20.76 -5.09 -11.09
N PRO A 651 -20.70 -5.10 -12.44
CA PRO A 651 -21.74 -4.49 -13.26
C PRO A 651 -23.10 -5.13 -12.98
N CYS A 652 -24.14 -4.30 -12.96
CA CYS A 652 -25.52 -4.76 -13.00
C CYS A 652 -25.83 -5.31 -14.39
N ILE A 653 -26.50 -6.45 -14.46
CA ILE A 653 -26.72 -7.18 -15.71
C ILE A 653 -28.22 -7.25 -16.01
N SER A 654 -28.62 -7.08 -17.27
CA SER A 654 -30.01 -7.27 -17.70
C SER A 654 -30.42 -8.75 -17.63
N ASN A 655 -31.72 -9.03 -17.77
CA ASN A 655 -32.19 -10.42 -17.81
C ASN A 655 -31.64 -11.21 -19.03
N GLU A 656 -31.19 -10.51 -20.06
CA GLU A 656 -30.59 -11.03 -21.29
C GLU A 656 -29.06 -11.15 -21.21
N GLY A 657 -28.46 -10.91 -20.03
CA GLY A 657 -27.03 -11.02 -19.83
C GLY A 657 -26.22 -9.80 -20.29
N LYS A 658 -26.84 -8.63 -20.50
CA LYS A 658 -26.13 -7.41 -20.94
C LYS A 658 -25.76 -6.50 -19.78
N ILE A 659 -24.56 -5.93 -19.81
CA ILE A 659 -24.15 -4.88 -18.86
C ILE A 659 -25.10 -3.67 -19.00
N LEU A 660 -25.66 -3.21 -17.88
CA LEU A 660 -26.55 -2.06 -17.82
C LEU A 660 -25.77 -0.75 -17.64
N LEU A 661 -26.16 0.28 -18.37
CA LEU A 661 -25.68 1.65 -18.19
C LEU A 661 -26.62 2.41 -17.24
N GLU A 662 -26.10 3.02 -16.18
CA GLU A 662 -26.84 3.93 -15.28
C GLU A 662 -27.12 5.28 -15.98
N SER A 663 -26.14 5.76 -16.73
CA SER A 663 -26.22 6.96 -17.56
C SER A 663 -25.47 6.72 -18.88
N LYS A 664 -25.56 7.65 -19.85
CA LYS A 664 -24.84 7.53 -21.14
C LYS A 664 -23.33 7.35 -20.98
N SER A 665 -22.77 7.81 -19.86
CA SER A 665 -21.34 7.84 -19.56
C SER A 665 -20.95 6.98 -18.36
N LYS A 666 -21.85 6.12 -17.84
CA LYS A 666 -21.59 5.36 -16.61
C LYS A 666 -22.29 4.01 -16.58
N VAL A 667 -21.54 2.95 -16.29
CA VAL A 667 -22.05 1.60 -16.02
C VAL A 667 -22.75 1.58 -14.67
N ALA A 668 -23.93 0.96 -14.62
CA ALA A 668 -24.62 0.66 -13.37
C ALA A 668 -23.85 -0.46 -12.65
N VAL A 669 -23.33 -0.17 -11.46
CA VAL A 669 -22.54 -1.11 -10.66
C VAL A 669 -23.18 -1.32 -9.29
N ALA A 670 -22.91 -2.48 -8.70
CA ALA A 670 -23.26 -2.77 -7.31
C ALA A 670 -22.07 -3.44 -6.62
N PRO A 671 -21.97 -3.33 -5.28
CA PRO A 671 -21.00 -4.14 -4.55
C PRO A 671 -21.20 -5.63 -4.84
N ASP A 672 -20.10 -6.37 -4.87
CA ASP A 672 -20.02 -7.79 -5.23
C ASP A 672 -20.45 -8.75 -4.10
N GLY A 673 -21.28 -8.28 -3.17
CA GLY A 673 -21.73 -9.02 -2.00
C GLY A 673 -20.71 -8.99 -0.84
N ASN A 674 -21.08 -9.52 0.33
CA ASN A 674 -20.16 -9.57 1.47
C ASN A 674 -19.05 -10.63 1.31
N GLY A 675 -19.20 -11.59 0.40
CA GLY A 675 -18.15 -12.54 0.00
C GLY A 675 -17.04 -11.89 -0.83
N GLY A 676 -17.29 -10.73 -1.45
CA GLY A 676 -16.25 -9.90 -2.06
C GLY A 676 -15.16 -9.47 -1.08
N LEU A 677 -15.42 -9.62 0.23
CA LEU A 677 -14.45 -9.47 1.31
C LEU A 677 -13.12 -10.16 1.01
N TYR A 678 -13.13 -11.41 0.57
CA TYR A 678 -11.90 -12.20 0.46
C TYR A 678 -10.95 -11.61 -0.58
N GLN A 679 -11.48 -11.32 -1.78
CA GLN A 679 -10.67 -10.69 -2.83
C GLN A 679 -10.24 -9.27 -2.43
N ALA A 680 -11.08 -8.54 -1.71
CA ALA A 680 -10.77 -7.20 -1.20
C ALA A 680 -9.62 -7.22 -0.19
N LEU A 681 -9.57 -8.21 0.71
CA LEU A 681 -8.48 -8.38 1.68
C LEU A 681 -7.12 -8.58 0.99
N ILE A 682 -7.09 -9.28 -0.15
CA ILE A 682 -5.87 -9.47 -0.95
C ILE A 682 -5.52 -8.21 -1.73
N ASN A 683 -6.47 -7.66 -2.48
CA ASN A 683 -6.24 -6.51 -3.37
C ASN A 683 -5.81 -5.26 -2.60
N ALA A 684 -6.36 -5.05 -1.40
CA ALA A 684 -6.00 -3.93 -0.54
C ALA A 684 -4.72 -4.18 0.28
N GLY A 685 -4.08 -5.35 0.15
CA GLY A 685 -2.89 -5.71 0.92
C GLY A 685 -3.15 -5.93 2.42
N VAL A 686 -4.41 -6.12 2.83
CA VAL A 686 -4.80 -6.31 4.24
C VAL A 686 -4.21 -7.60 4.81
N VAL A 687 -4.26 -8.72 4.07
CA VAL A 687 -3.63 -9.97 4.51
C VAL A 687 -2.12 -9.81 4.68
N SER A 688 -1.46 -9.08 3.78
CA SER A 688 -0.03 -8.77 3.92
C SER A 688 0.27 -7.91 5.15
N ASP A 689 -0.59 -6.94 5.47
CA ASP A 689 -0.47 -6.12 6.68
C ASP A 689 -0.69 -6.96 7.96
N MET A 690 -1.67 -7.86 7.96
CA MET A 690 -1.88 -8.83 9.04
C MET A 690 -0.62 -9.68 9.29
N GLY A 691 0.00 -10.20 8.23
CA GLY A 691 1.24 -10.98 8.32
C GLY A 691 2.40 -10.18 8.91
N LYS A 692 2.58 -8.92 8.47
CA LYS A 692 3.61 -8.01 9.01
C LYS A 692 3.40 -7.69 10.49
N ARG A 693 2.15 -7.66 10.95
CA ARG A 693 1.78 -7.39 12.35
C ARG A 693 1.79 -8.64 13.24
N GLY A 694 2.03 -9.82 12.67
CA GLY A 694 2.02 -11.09 13.42
C GLY A 694 0.63 -11.55 13.85
N ILE A 695 -0.42 -11.11 13.13
CA ILE A 695 -1.80 -11.51 13.40
C ILE A 695 -1.98 -12.99 13.08
N LYS A 696 -2.67 -13.71 13.97
CA LYS A 696 -3.01 -15.13 13.81
C LYS A 696 -4.52 -15.38 13.84
N HIS A 697 -5.27 -14.49 14.49
CA HIS A 697 -6.68 -14.65 14.80
C HIS A 697 -7.45 -13.43 14.28
N ILE A 698 -8.44 -13.65 13.42
CA ILE A 698 -9.19 -12.57 12.79
C ILE A 698 -10.67 -12.75 13.10
N HIS A 699 -11.28 -11.76 13.74
CA HIS A 699 -12.73 -11.72 13.97
C HIS A 699 -13.40 -10.79 12.96
N ALA A 700 -14.26 -11.34 12.10
CA ALA A 700 -15.01 -10.59 11.10
C ALA A 700 -16.51 -10.51 11.45
N TYR A 701 -17.11 -9.34 11.27
CA TYR A 701 -18.51 -9.10 11.61
C TYR A 701 -19.17 -8.00 10.77
N CYS A 702 -20.51 -7.98 10.76
CA CYS A 702 -21.29 -6.94 10.09
C CYS A 702 -21.49 -5.68 10.95
N VAL A 703 -21.44 -4.52 10.31
CA VAL A 703 -21.60 -3.21 10.99
C VAL A 703 -22.95 -3.00 11.66
N ASP A 704 -24.00 -3.70 11.22
CA ASP A 704 -25.35 -3.46 11.70
C ASP A 704 -25.73 -4.15 13.00
N ASN A 705 -24.90 -5.03 13.52
CA ASN A 705 -25.15 -5.61 14.83
C ASN A 705 -24.73 -4.64 15.93
N CYS A 706 -25.71 -4.03 16.59
CA CYS A 706 -25.49 -3.02 17.63
C CYS A 706 -24.91 -3.64 18.93
N LEU A 707 -25.15 -4.93 19.17
CA LEU A 707 -24.67 -5.69 20.33
C LEU A 707 -23.37 -6.47 20.06
N VAL A 708 -22.76 -6.32 18.89
CA VAL A 708 -21.56 -7.10 18.55
C VAL A 708 -20.45 -6.98 19.59
N LYS A 709 -20.02 -8.11 20.15
CA LYS A 709 -18.81 -8.21 20.96
C LYS A 709 -17.58 -8.18 20.05
N VAL A 710 -17.06 -6.98 19.80
CA VAL A 710 -15.90 -6.79 18.91
C VAL A 710 -14.65 -7.38 19.55
N ALA A 711 -13.97 -8.27 18.83
CA ALA A 711 -12.82 -9.03 19.30
C ALA A 711 -13.13 -9.86 20.55
N ASP A 712 -14.28 -10.56 20.56
CA ASP A 712 -14.72 -11.35 21.70
C ASP A 712 -13.67 -12.39 22.13
N PRO A 713 -13.07 -12.23 23.33
CA PRO A 713 -12.04 -13.15 23.81
C PRO A 713 -12.55 -14.59 23.93
N ALA A 714 -13.79 -14.81 24.36
CA ALA A 714 -14.33 -16.15 24.54
C ALA A 714 -14.44 -16.90 23.19
N PHE A 715 -14.96 -16.23 22.17
CA PHE A 715 -15.03 -16.81 20.84
C PHE A 715 -13.67 -17.05 20.18
N ILE A 716 -12.73 -16.12 20.34
CA ILE A 716 -11.36 -16.27 19.82
C ILE A 716 -10.67 -17.45 20.51
N GLY A 717 -10.71 -17.51 21.85
CA GLY A 717 -10.08 -18.58 22.62
C GLY A 717 -10.71 -19.95 22.35
N PHE A 718 -12.04 -20.03 22.19
CA PHE A 718 -12.70 -21.24 21.74
C PHE A 718 -12.19 -21.68 20.37
N SER A 719 -12.23 -20.80 19.39
CA SER A 719 -11.84 -21.10 18.00
C SER A 719 -10.38 -21.56 17.92
N ALA A 720 -9.48 -20.85 18.61
CA ALA A 720 -8.07 -21.21 18.68
C ALA A 720 -7.85 -22.56 19.40
N SER A 721 -8.59 -22.85 20.47
CA SER A 721 -8.48 -24.13 21.19
C SER A 721 -8.89 -25.34 20.35
N GLN A 722 -9.78 -25.14 19.37
CA GLN A 722 -10.20 -26.18 18.43
C GLN A 722 -9.25 -26.33 17.23
N ASN A 723 -8.25 -25.44 17.07
CA ASN A 723 -7.32 -25.44 15.94
C ASN A 723 -8.02 -25.45 14.56
N VAL A 724 -9.10 -24.68 14.45
CA VAL A 724 -9.92 -24.54 13.24
C VAL A 724 -9.47 -23.37 12.38
N ASP A 725 -9.77 -23.46 11.08
CA ASP A 725 -9.50 -22.39 10.12
C ASP A 725 -10.63 -21.36 10.09
N ILE A 726 -11.87 -21.81 10.28
CA ILE A 726 -13.02 -20.93 10.44
C ILE A 726 -13.80 -21.37 11.69
N ALA A 727 -14.28 -20.39 12.44
CA ALA A 727 -15.41 -20.62 13.33
C ALA A 727 -16.50 -19.58 13.08
N THR A 728 -17.71 -19.87 13.54
CA THR A 728 -18.84 -18.96 13.37
C THR A 728 -19.62 -18.82 14.67
N LYS A 729 -20.15 -17.63 14.93
CA LYS A 729 -21.16 -17.44 15.97
C LYS A 729 -22.56 -17.60 15.39
N VAL A 730 -23.43 -18.15 16.22
CA VAL A 730 -24.86 -18.28 15.96
C VAL A 730 -25.65 -17.86 17.17
N VAL A 731 -26.92 -17.51 16.97
CA VAL A 731 -27.89 -17.42 18.06
C VAL A 731 -28.88 -18.56 17.94
N ARG A 732 -29.54 -18.88 19.05
CA ARG A 732 -30.65 -19.82 19.03
C ARG A 732 -31.79 -19.29 18.16
N LYS A 733 -32.20 -20.06 17.15
CA LYS A 733 -33.41 -19.81 16.36
C LYS A 733 -34.62 -19.87 17.29
N ARG A 734 -35.47 -18.83 17.27
CA ARG A 734 -36.59 -18.65 18.21
C ARG A 734 -37.82 -19.47 17.84
N ASP A 735 -38.08 -19.57 16.55
CA ASP A 735 -39.27 -20.19 15.98
C ASP A 735 -38.93 -20.81 14.62
N ALA A 736 -39.61 -21.91 14.25
CA ALA A 736 -39.38 -22.61 12.99
C ALA A 736 -39.50 -21.68 11.75
N LYS A 737 -40.36 -20.66 11.83
CA LYS A 737 -40.64 -19.69 10.75
C LYS A 737 -39.72 -18.47 10.77
N GLU A 738 -38.80 -18.37 11.72
CA GLU A 738 -37.80 -17.29 11.74
C GLU A 738 -36.97 -17.36 10.44
N SER A 739 -36.98 -16.27 9.66
CA SER A 739 -36.33 -16.18 8.35
C SER A 739 -34.84 -15.89 8.50
N VAL A 740 -34.08 -16.90 8.90
CA VAL A 740 -32.63 -16.85 9.13
C VAL A 740 -31.94 -18.01 8.44
N GLY A 741 -30.78 -17.75 7.84
CA GLY A 741 -29.89 -18.80 7.36
C GLY A 741 -29.39 -19.67 8.52
N LEU A 742 -29.29 -20.97 8.29
CA LEU A 742 -28.94 -21.96 9.31
C LEU A 742 -27.57 -22.55 9.01
N ILE A 743 -26.70 -22.55 10.02
CA ILE A 743 -25.38 -23.18 9.94
C ILE A 743 -25.54 -24.65 10.29
N LEU A 744 -25.18 -25.50 9.34
CA LEU A 744 -25.40 -26.95 9.46
C LEU A 744 -24.38 -27.70 8.60
N GLN A 745 -24.49 -29.02 8.57
CA GLN A 745 -23.73 -29.86 7.66
C GLN A 745 -24.60 -30.24 6.46
N LYS A 746 -24.18 -29.85 5.26
CA LYS A 746 -24.81 -30.24 3.98
C LYS A 746 -23.86 -31.18 3.25
N ASN A 747 -24.32 -32.39 2.93
CA ASN A 747 -23.54 -33.40 2.20
C ASN A 747 -22.13 -33.66 2.79
N GLY A 748 -22.02 -33.73 4.12
CA GLY A 748 -20.74 -34.00 4.76
C GLY A 748 -19.90 -32.77 5.09
N ARG A 749 -20.27 -31.57 4.62
CA ARG A 749 -19.48 -30.33 4.73
C ARG A 749 -20.21 -29.25 5.53
N PRO A 750 -19.49 -28.36 6.27
CA PRO A 750 -20.13 -27.22 6.92
C PRO A 750 -20.64 -26.25 5.87
N ASP A 751 -21.86 -25.74 6.06
CA ASP A 751 -22.55 -24.91 5.07
C ASP A 751 -23.59 -24.00 5.75
N VAL A 752 -24.15 -23.07 4.98
CA VAL A 752 -25.30 -22.26 5.36
C VAL A 752 -26.45 -22.56 4.42
N VAL A 753 -27.58 -23.00 4.99
CA VAL A 753 -28.83 -23.18 4.24
C VAL A 753 -29.75 -22.01 4.51
N GLU A 754 -30.11 -21.29 3.45
CA GLU A 754 -31.06 -20.19 3.54
C GLU A 754 -32.46 -20.70 3.90
N TYR A 755 -33.23 -19.87 4.61
CA TYR A 755 -34.57 -20.25 5.10
C TYR A 755 -35.55 -20.62 3.96
N SER A 756 -35.30 -20.17 2.73
CA SER A 756 -36.09 -20.53 1.56
C SER A 756 -35.76 -21.90 0.99
N GLU A 757 -34.66 -22.52 1.41
CA GLU A 757 -34.17 -23.81 0.91
C GLU A 757 -34.39 -24.97 1.90
N ILE A 758 -34.77 -24.67 3.15
CA ILE A 758 -35.09 -25.68 4.15
C ILE A 758 -36.56 -26.14 4.00
N SER A 759 -36.80 -27.45 4.11
CA SER A 759 -38.15 -28.01 4.10
C SER A 759 -38.94 -27.58 5.35
N THR A 760 -40.27 -27.62 5.29
CA THR A 760 -41.08 -27.30 6.48
C THR A 760 -40.86 -28.34 7.57
N GLU A 761 -40.74 -29.61 7.17
CA GLU A 761 -40.45 -30.74 8.05
C GLU A 761 -39.13 -30.56 8.80
N ASP A 762 -38.06 -30.15 8.12
CA ASP A 762 -36.77 -29.90 8.75
C ASP A 762 -36.78 -28.63 9.60
N ALA A 763 -37.47 -27.58 9.17
CA ALA A 763 -37.59 -26.34 9.93
C ALA A 763 -38.33 -26.52 11.27
N GLU A 764 -39.32 -27.42 11.31
CA GLU A 764 -40.12 -27.76 12.49
C GLU A 764 -39.56 -28.92 13.32
N ALA A 765 -38.51 -29.62 12.83
CA ALA A 765 -37.92 -30.75 13.52
C ALA A 765 -37.35 -30.35 14.89
N THR A 766 -37.63 -31.15 15.93
CA THR A 766 -37.16 -30.93 17.31
C THR A 766 -36.32 -32.08 17.83
N GLU A 767 -35.42 -31.78 18.77
CA GLU A 767 -34.70 -32.77 19.57
C GLU A 767 -35.51 -33.19 20.81
N SER A 768 -35.05 -34.22 21.51
CA SER A 768 -35.70 -34.77 22.71
C SER A 768 -35.85 -33.77 23.87
N ASN A 769 -35.03 -32.71 23.88
CA ASN A 769 -35.06 -31.61 24.85
C ASN A 769 -36.09 -30.52 24.49
N GLY A 770 -36.85 -30.67 23.38
CA GLY A 770 -37.84 -29.70 22.92
C GLY A 770 -37.28 -28.51 22.14
N LEU A 771 -35.95 -28.45 21.92
CA LEU A 771 -35.33 -27.44 21.07
C LEU A 771 -35.45 -27.82 19.60
N LEU A 772 -35.46 -26.83 18.70
CA LEU A 772 -35.36 -27.08 17.27
C LEU A 772 -34.04 -27.79 16.95
N LYS A 773 -34.11 -28.82 16.11
CA LYS A 773 -32.97 -29.59 15.62
C LYS A 773 -32.02 -28.68 14.83
N PHE A 774 -32.56 -27.91 13.88
CA PHE A 774 -31.79 -26.92 13.13
C PHE A 774 -32.03 -25.52 13.71
N ARG A 775 -31.19 -25.15 14.69
CA ARG A 775 -31.34 -23.92 15.49
C ARG A 775 -30.18 -22.94 15.42
N ALA A 776 -29.09 -23.29 14.75
CA ALA A 776 -27.89 -22.47 14.65
C ALA A 776 -28.09 -21.31 13.66
N ALA A 777 -28.79 -20.25 14.09
CA ALA A 777 -29.10 -19.10 13.24
C ALA A 777 -27.86 -18.25 12.99
N ASN A 778 -27.49 -18.11 11.72
CA ASN A 778 -26.34 -17.32 11.30
C ASN A 778 -26.53 -15.83 11.62
N ILE A 779 -25.54 -15.24 12.29
CA ILE A 779 -25.50 -13.80 12.60
C ILE A 779 -24.36 -13.06 11.88
N VAL A 780 -23.71 -13.72 10.92
CA VAL A 780 -22.60 -13.19 10.11
C VAL A 780 -21.48 -12.62 10.98
N ASN A 781 -21.03 -13.46 11.91
CA ASN A 781 -19.94 -13.19 12.83
C ASN A 781 -19.02 -14.42 12.83
N HIS A 782 -17.80 -14.22 12.36
CA HIS A 782 -16.88 -15.30 11.99
C HIS A 782 -15.50 -15.07 12.57
N TYR A 783 -14.83 -16.17 12.88
CA TYR A 783 -13.42 -16.22 13.18
C TYR A 783 -12.72 -16.83 11.96
N TYR A 784 -11.53 -16.33 11.64
CA TYR A 784 -10.62 -16.90 10.66
C TYR A 784 -9.22 -17.05 11.25
N SER A 785 -8.55 -18.16 10.93
CA SER A 785 -7.11 -18.28 11.08
C SER A 785 -6.41 -17.41 10.03
N TYR A 786 -5.25 -16.86 10.35
CA TYR A 786 -4.43 -16.14 9.37
C TYR A 786 -4.07 -17.03 8.17
N SER A 787 -3.71 -18.31 8.41
CA SER A 787 -3.37 -19.26 7.36
C SER A 787 -4.52 -19.49 6.37
N PHE A 788 -5.76 -19.50 6.86
CA PHE A 788 -6.92 -19.59 5.98
C PHE A 788 -7.04 -18.35 5.07
N LEU A 789 -6.89 -17.14 5.62
CA LEU A 789 -6.95 -15.90 4.82
C LEU A 789 -5.75 -15.78 3.85
N GLU A 790 -4.59 -16.31 4.19
CA GLU A 790 -3.44 -16.36 3.29
C GLU A 790 -3.71 -17.23 2.05
N SER A 791 -4.52 -18.29 2.20
CA SER A 791 -4.89 -19.20 1.10
C SER A 791 -5.95 -18.64 0.13
N ILE A 792 -6.51 -17.45 0.37
CA ILE A 792 -7.57 -16.83 -0.46
C ILE A 792 -7.32 -16.92 -1.98
N PRO A 793 -6.10 -16.63 -2.51
CA PRO A 793 -5.84 -16.70 -3.95
C PRO A 793 -6.14 -18.07 -4.59
N GLU A 794 -6.14 -19.15 -3.81
CA GLU A 794 -6.36 -20.53 -4.28
C GLU A 794 -7.84 -20.88 -4.48
N TRP A 795 -8.76 -20.15 -3.83
CA TRP A 795 -10.18 -20.53 -3.78
C TRP A 795 -11.18 -19.38 -3.98
N ALA A 796 -10.81 -18.11 -3.84
CA ALA A 796 -11.76 -16.99 -3.98
C ALA A 796 -12.53 -16.99 -5.31
N LYS A 797 -11.87 -17.36 -6.41
CA LYS A 797 -12.50 -17.47 -7.74
C LYS A 797 -13.53 -18.60 -7.86
N LYS A 798 -13.55 -19.55 -6.93
CA LYS A 798 -14.49 -20.68 -6.89
C LYS A 798 -15.78 -20.32 -6.15
N LEU A 799 -15.83 -19.18 -5.45
CA LEU A 799 -17.03 -18.76 -4.74
C LEU A 799 -18.18 -18.52 -5.74
N PRO A 800 -19.38 -19.04 -5.44
CA PRO A 800 -20.54 -18.84 -6.28
C PRO A 800 -20.98 -17.36 -6.27
N HIS A 801 -21.68 -16.97 -7.32
CA HIS A 801 -22.34 -15.67 -7.41
C HIS A 801 -23.85 -15.89 -7.37
N HIS A 802 -24.50 -15.33 -6.35
CA HIS A 802 -25.93 -15.43 -6.14
C HIS A 802 -26.66 -14.33 -6.89
N VAL A 803 -27.84 -14.67 -7.42
CA VAL A 803 -28.65 -13.76 -8.24
C VAL A 803 -29.64 -12.98 -7.40
N ALA A 804 -29.45 -11.66 -7.29
CA ALA A 804 -30.43 -10.76 -6.71
C ALA A 804 -31.15 -9.97 -7.81
N ARG A 805 -32.41 -10.34 -8.12
CA ARG A 805 -33.25 -9.61 -9.09
C ARG A 805 -33.69 -8.26 -8.53
N LYS A 806 -33.41 -7.17 -9.24
CA LYS A 806 -33.69 -5.80 -8.79
C LYS A 806 -34.29 -4.93 -9.89
N LYS A 807 -34.95 -3.85 -9.44
CA LYS A 807 -35.33 -2.71 -10.28
C LYS A 807 -34.11 -1.78 -10.38
N ILE A 808 -33.42 -1.81 -11.51
CA ILE A 808 -32.14 -1.11 -11.71
C ILE A 808 -32.41 0.01 -12.72
N PRO A 809 -32.38 1.29 -12.30
CA PRO A 809 -32.45 2.41 -13.22
C PRO A 809 -31.37 2.29 -14.29
N TYR A 810 -31.73 2.49 -15.55
CA TYR A 810 -30.82 2.31 -16.67
C TYR A 810 -31.13 3.27 -17.82
N VAL A 811 -30.15 3.48 -18.70
CA VAL A 811 -30.36 4.19 -19.96
C VAL A 811 -30.71 3.19 -21.05
N ASN A 812 -31.81 3.45 -21.75
CA ASN A 812 -32.15 2.71 -22.97
C ASN A 812 -31.15 3.06 -24.07
N THR A 813 -30.44 2.06 -24.60
CA THR A 813 -29.37 2.24 -25.59
C THR A 813 -29.85 2.71 -26.96
N GLU A 814 -31.14 2.56 -27.28
CA GLU A 814 -31.74 3.02 -28.54
C GLU A 814 -32.19 4.48 -28.46
N THR A 815 -32.86 4.86 -27.37
CA THR A 815 -33.46 6.21 -27.22
C THR A 815 -32.55 7.20 -26.47
N GLY A 816 -31.64 6.69 -25.62
CA GLY A 816 -30.81 7.50 -24.72
C GLY A 816 -31.56 8.06 -23.51
N GLU A 817 -32.80 7.64 -23.26
CA GLU A 817 -33.60 8.06 -22.11
C GLU A 817 -33.30 7.20 -20.87
N THR A 818 -33.30 7.84 -19.68
CA THR A 818 -33.16 7.12 -18.40
C THR A 818 -34.50 6.59 -17.94
N ILE A 819 -34.58 5.28 -17.75
CA ILE A 819 -35.79 4.55 -17.36
C ILE A 819 -35.67 4.11 -15.90
N LYS A 820 -36.72 4.39 -15.11
CA LYS A 820 -36.93 3.80 -13.78
C LYS A 820 -37.91 2.64 -13.91
N PRO A 821 -37.46 1.38 -13.83
CA PRO A 821 -38.30 0.23 -14.16
C PRO A 821 -39.31 -0.08 -13.05
N GLU A 822 -40.55 -0.39 -13.44
CA GLU A 822 -41.63 -0.76 -12.51
C GLU A 822 -41.53 -2.21 -12.01
N LYS A 823 -40.86 -3.09 -12.78
CA LYS A 823 -40.61 -4.51 -12.48
C LYS A 823 -39.11 -4.80 -12.52
N PRO A 824 -38.60 -5.85 -11.85
CA PRO A 824 -37.19 -6.22 -11.94
C PRO A 824 -36.75 -6.44 -13.39
N ASN A 825 -35.77 -5.65 -13.84
CA ASN A 825 -35.26 -5.63 -15.22
C ASN A 825 -33.84 -6.19 -15.34
N GLY A 826 -33.20 -6.49 -14.22
CA GLY A 826 -31.86 -7.02 -14.18
C GLY A 826 -31.52 -7.67 -12.85
N ILE A 827 -30.27 -8.11 -12.77
CA ILE A 827 -29.68 -8.84 -11.66
C ILE A 827 -28.46 -8.10 -11.12
N LYS A 828 -28.24 -8.28 -9.82
CA LYS A 828 -26.96 -8.05 -9.16
C LYS A 828 -26.38 -9.41 -8.79
N LEU A 829 -25.09 -9.57 -9.03
CA LEU A 829 -24.34 -10.76 -8.66
C LEU A 829 -23.63 -10.47 -7.34
N GLU A 830 -23.87 -11.30 -6.33
CA GLU A 830 -23.33 -11.12 -4.98
C GLU A 830 -22.70 -12.45 -4.53
N GLN A 831 -21.47 -12.41 -4.03
CA GLN A 831 -20.87 -13.54 -3.31
C GLN A 831 -21.26 -13.45 -1.83
N PHE A 832 -21.43 -14.59 -1.16
CA PHE A 832 -21.64 -14.61 0.28
C PHE A 832 -20.39 -15.00 1.05
N VAL A 833 -20.17 -14.32 2.17
CA VAL A 833 -18.99 -14.54 3.03
C VAL A 833 -18.93 -15.97 3.56
N PHE A 834 -20.07 -16.64 3.75
CA PHE A 834 -20.12 -18.01 4.25
C PHE A 834 -20.01 -19.09 3.15
N ASP A 835 -19.98 -18.72 1.86
CA ASP A 835 -19.88 -19.70 0.77
C ASP A 835 -18.52 -20.42 0.72
N CYS A 836 -17.55 -19.99 1.52
CA CYS A 836 -16.28 -20.70 1.67
C CYS A 836 -16.35 -21.86 2.68
N PHE A 837 -17.41 -21.98 3.49
CA PHE A 837 -17.51 -23.03 4.51
C PHE A 837 -17.43 -24.44 3.90
N PRO A 838 -18.09 -24.74 2.76
CA PRO A 838 -18.03 -26.07 2.17
C PRO A 838 -16.63 -26.50 1.69
N PHE A 839 -15.68 -25.57 1.58
CA PHE A 839 -14.29 -25.90 1.24
C PHE A 839 -13.57 -26.61 2.40
N LEU A 840 -14.05 -26.45 3.63
CA LEU A 840 -13.45 -27.02 4.83
C LEU A 840 -13.97 -28.43 5.11
N THR A 841 -13.14 -29.22 5.77
CA THR A 841 -13.57 -30.42 6.47
C THR A 841 -14.13 -30.04 7.84
N LEU A 842 -14.96 -30.89 8.44
CA LEU A 842 -15.61 -30.58 9.72
C LEU A 842 -14.62 -30.37 10.87
N ASP A 843 -13.45 -31.02 10.84
CA ASP A 843 -12.38 -30.83 11.85
C ASP A 843 -11.69 -29.46 11.75
N LYS A 844 -11.94 -28.71 10.68
CA LYS A 844 -11.42 -27.36 10.45
C LYS A 844 -12.49 -26.27 10.58
N PHE A 845 -13.67 -26.62 11.08
CA PHE A 845 -14.78 -25.71 11.28
C PHE A 845 -15.37 -25.82 12.69
N ALA A 846 -15.69 -24.71 13.33
CA ALA A 846 -16.39 -24.70 14.63
C ALA A 846 -17.56 -23.71 14.66
N CYS A 847 -18.50 -23.92 15.58
CA CYS A 847 -19.68 -23.09 15.75
C CYS A 847 -19.94 -22.83 17.25
N MET A 848 -20.10 -21.56 17.63
CA MET A 848 -20.41 -21.16 19.00
C MET A 848 -21.78 -20.48 19.05
N GLU A 849 -22.72 -21.08 19.78
CA GLU A 849 -24.00 -20.48 20.09
C GLU A 849 -23.85 -19.44 21.22
N VAL A 850 -24.40 -18.24 21.00
CA VAL A 850 -24.38 -17.13 21.96
C VAL A 850 -25.80 -16.65 22.28
N LYS A 851 -25.93 -15.90 23.39
CA LYS A 851 -27.19 -15.28 23.80
C LYS A 851 -27.52 -14.10 22.90
N ARG A 852 -28.70 -14.14 22.28
CA ARG A 852 -29.14 -13.09 21.33
C ARG A 852 -29.19 -11.73 22.02
N GLU A 853 -29.81 -11.69 23.18
CA GLU A 853 -29.99 -10.49 24.00
C GLU A 853 -28.68 -9.86 24.47
N ASP A 854 -27.56 -10.61 24.41
CA ASP A 854 -26.25 -10.11 24.81
C ASP A 854 -25.32 -9.79 23.61
N GLU A 855 -25.61 -10.32 22.41
CA GLU A 855 -24.65 -10.31 21.29
C GLU A 855 -25.24 -10.04 19.91
N PHE A 856 -26.56 -10.02 19.72
CA PHE A 856 -27.16 -9.84 18.40
C PHE A 856 -28.44 -8.99 18.43
N SER A 857 -28.30 -7.74 17.97
CA SER A 857 -29.41 -6.83 17.68
C SER A 857 -29.12 -6.08 16.38
N PRO A 858 -29.58 -6.60 15.23
CA PRO A 858 -29.26 -6.05 13.92
C PRO A 858 -30.10 -4.81 13.58
N LEU A 859 -29.50 -3.86 12.88
CA LEU A 859 -30.17 -2.67 12.33
C LEU A 859 -30.42 -2.84 10.83
N LYS A 860 -31.62 -3.24 10.44
CA LYS A 860 -32.01 -3.57 9.05
C LYS A 860 -33.14 -2.70 8.51
N ASN A 861 -34.11 -2.30 9.35
CA ASN A 861 -35.36 -1.67 8.94
C ASN A 861 -35.52 -0.28 9.58
N ALA A 862 -36.23 0.64 8.92
CA ALA A 862 -36.48 1.98 9.49
C ALA A 862 -37.40 1.97 10.72
N LYS A 863 -38.31 0.99 10.82
CA LYS A 863 -39.30 0.81 11.89
C LYS A 863 -39.61 -0.67 12.05
N GLY A 864 -40.13 -1.07 13.21
CA GLY A 864 -40.57 -2.45 13.47
C GLY A 864 -39.44 -3.33 14.00
N GLU A 865 -39.40 -4.61 13.61
CA GLU A 865 -38.29 -5.48 13.99
C GLU A 865 -36.98 -5.02 13.33
N ASP A 866 -35.84 -5.27 14.00
CA ASP A 866 -34.50 -4.90 13.54
C ASP A 866 -34.37 -3.42 13.16
N SER A 867 -34.93 -2.52 13.98
CA SER A 867 -35.00 -1.08 13.76
C SER A 867 -34.18 -0.28 14.78
N PRO A 868 -34.01 1.05 14.60
CA PRO A 868 -33.34 1.89 15.59
C PRO A 868 -33.95 1.74 16.99
N GLU A 869 -35.29 1.61 17.08
CA GLU A 869 -36.00 1.45 18.34
C GLU A 869 -35.67 0.12 19.04
N THR A 870 -35.64 -1.00 18.31
CA THR A 870 -35.28 -2.30 18.90
C THR A 870 -33.79 -2.33 19.28
N SER A 871 -32.91 -1.83 18.42
CA SER A 871 -31.47 -1.76 18.71
C SER A 871 -31.14 -0.91 19.93
N LYS A 872 -31.82 0.24 20.08
CA LYS A 872 -31.70 1.08 21.28
C LYS A 872 -32.19 0.32 22.52
N LYS A 873 -33.38 -0.29 22.44
CA LYS A 873 -33.98 -1.02 23.56
C LYS A 873 -33.05 -2.14 24.04
N ASP A 874 -32.46 -2.90 23.14
CA ASP A 874 -31.61 -4.03 23.48
C ASP A 874 -30.33 -3.59 24.20
N ILE A 875 -29.66 -2.53 23.73
CA ILE A 875 -28.48 -1.95 24.42
C ILE A 875 -28.85 -1.45 25.82
N MET A 876 -29.95 -0.70 25.93
CA MET A 876 -30.41 -0.14 27.20
C MET A 876 -30.82 -1.23 28.20
N THR A 877 -31.41 -2.32 27.72
CA THR A 877 -31.81 -3.48 28.52
C THR A 877 -30.58 -4.26 28.99
N GLN A 878 -29.59 -4.44 28.11
CA GLN A 878 -28.31 -5.06 28.46
C GLN A 878 -27.59 -4.28 29.58
N GLY A 879 -27.47 -2.96 29.44
CA GLY A 879 -26.80 -2.15 30.46
C GLY A 879 -27.55 -2.15 31.79
N LYS A 880 -28.89 -2.13 31.77
CA LYS A 880 -29.73 -2.31 32.98
C LYS A 880 -29.41 -3.65 33.67
N LYS A 881 -29.42 -4.75 32.92
CA LYS A 881 -29.09 -6.09 33.43
C LYS A 881 -27.70 -6.14 34.06
N TRP A 882 -26.72 -5.48 33.45
CA TRP A 882 -25.34 -5.44 33.98
C TRP A 882 -25.23 -4.68 35.30
N VAL A 883 -25.83 -3.49 35.42
CA VAL A 883 -25.76 -2.71 36.66
C VAL A 883 -26.56 -3.35 37.80
N GLU A 884 -27.68 -4.00 37.50
CA GLU A 884 -28.45 -4.78 38.48
C GLU A 884 -27.67 -6.00 38.96
N ALA A 885 -27.00 -6.72 38.04
CA ALA A 885 -26.11 -7.83 38.39
C ALA A 885 -24.92 -7.39 39.27
N ALA A 886 -24.44 -6.16 39.11
CA ALA A 886 -23.42 -5.55 39.96
C ALA A 886 -23.94 -5.03 41.32
N GLY A 887 -25.26 -5.10 41.56
CA GLY A 887 -25.90 -4.74 42.82
C GLY A 887 -26.46 -3.33 42.91
N ALA A 888 -26.69 -2.64 41.78
CA ALA A 888 -27.45 -1.40 41.75
C ALA A 888 -28.97 -1.66 41.74
N THR A 889 -29.76 -0.70 42.22
CA THR A 889 -31.22 -0.69 42.05
C THR A 889 -31.59 0.29 40.94
N VAL A 890 -32.20 -0.19 39.86
CA VAL A 890 -32.67 0.68 38.77
C VAL A 890 -34.15 1.00 38.98
N VAL A 891 -34.47 2.29 39.07
CA VAL A 891 -35.85 2.81 39.19
C VAL A 891 -36.22 3.57 37.93
N SER A 892 -37.49 3.48 37.51
CA SER A 892 -37.98 4.17 36.32
C SER A 892 -39.46 4.53 36.45
N GLU A 893 -39.87 5.64 35.83
CA GLU A 893 -41.29 5.98 35.62
C GLU A 893 -41.91 5.15 34.47
N ASN A 894 -41.10 4.70 33.51
CA ASN A 894 -41.50 3.81 32.42
C ASN A 894 -40.73 2.48 32.48
N PRO A 895 -41.40 1.32 32.59
CA PRO A 895 -40.74 0.02 32.72
C PRO A 895 -39.86 -0.38 31.52
N ASP A 896 -40.08 0.22 30.34
CA ASP A 896 -39.26 -0.01 29.14
C ASP A 896 -37.94 0.79 29.12
N ASP A 897 -37.73 1.71 30.06
CA ASP A 897 -36.47 2.44 30.16
C ASP A 897 -35.35 1.56 30.74
N GLY A 898 -34.13 1.79 30.23
CA GLY A 898 -32.94 1.07 30.65
C GLY A 898 -31.76 1.99 30.95
N VAL A 899 -30.56 1.42 30.93
CA VAL A 899 -29.32 2.13 31.21
C VAL A 899 -28.36 1.88 30.06
N GLU A 900 -27.84 2.93 29.45
CA GLU A 900 -26.72 2.82 28.54
C GLU A 900 -25.42 2.74 29.35
N VAL A 901 -24.65 1.66 29.19
CA VAL A 901 -23.31 1.54 29.76
C VAL A 901 -22.31 1.70 28.61
N SER A 902 -21.45 2.72 28.71
CA SER A 902 -20.40 2.96 27.73
C SER A 902 -19.45 1.76 27.65
N PRO A 903 -19.07 1.29 26.44
CA PRO A 903 -18.11 0.21 26.30
C PRO A 903 -16.76 0.49 26.97
N LEU A 904 -16.36 1.77 27.11
CA LEU A 904 -15.14 2.14 27.83
C LEU A 904 -15.19 1.83 29.33
N ILE A 905 -16.39 1.69 29.90
CA ILE A 905 -16.62 1.31 31.31
C ILE A 905 -16.69 -0.20 31.42
N SER A 906 -17.53 -0.84 30.61
CA SER A 906 -17.74 -2.28 30.66
C SER A 906 -17.89 -2.86 29.25
N TYR A 907 -17.08 -3.88 28.93
CA TYR A 907 -17.12 -4.58 27.64
C TYR A 907 -18.28 -5.57 27.57
N GLY A 908 -18.48 -6.33 28.66
CA GLY A 908 -19.43 -7.44 28.73
C GLY A 908 -20.15 -7.56 30.08
N GLY A 909 -20.12 -6.52 30.92
CA GLY A 909 -20.73 -6.48 32.24
C GLY A 909 -19.73 -6.47 33.41
N GLU A 910 -18.43 -6.57 33.14
CA GLU A 910 -17.37 -6.49 34.16
C GLU A 910 -17.08 -5.05 34.62
N GLY A 911 -16.48 -4.89 35.82
CA GLY A 911 -15.96 -3.61 36.30
C GLY A 911 -17.03 -2.62 36.79
N LEU A 912 -18.23 -3.11 37.10
CA LEU A 912 -19.38 -2.30 37.53
C LEU A 912 -19.60 -2.33 39.06
N GLU A 913 -18.69 -2.89 39.84
CA GLU A 913 -18.85 -3.05 41.29
C GLU A 913 -18.99 -1.71 42.02
N PHE A 914 -18.54 -0.60 41.41
CA PHE A 914 -18.68 0.75 41.95
C PHE A 914 -20.13 1.25 42.03
N VAL A 915 -21.07 0.65 41.27
CA VAL A 915 -22.50 0.99 41.35
C VAL A 915 -23.25 0.19 42.42
N LYS A 916 -22.57 -0.71 43.14
CA LYS A 916 -23.19 -1.54 44.16
C LYS A 916 -23.86 -0.70 45.24
N ASN A 917 -25.10 -1.06 45.60
CA ASN A 917 -25.95 -0.37 46.57
C ASN A 917 -26.31 1.08 46.17
N THR A 918 -26.17 1.46 44.90
CA THR A 918 -26.64 2.76 44.40
C THR A 918 -28.03 2.63 43.79
N THR A 919 -28.75 3.75 43.68
CA THR A 919 -30.02 3.83 42.94
C THR A 919 -29.81 4.63 41.65
N ILE A 920 -30.12 4.04 40.51
CA ILE A 920 -30.01 4.66 39.18
C ILE A 920 -31.41 4.94 38.66
N THR A 921 -31.71 6.19 38.32
CA THR A 921 -33.00 6.57 37.72
C THR A 921 -32.90 6.49 36.19
N ALA A 922 -33.63 5.57 35.57
CA ALA A 922 -33.66 5.39 34.12
C ALA A 922 -34.64 6.37 33.43
N PRO A 923 -34.41 6.75 32.15
CA PRO A 923 -33.30 6.35 31.30
C PRO A 923 -31.98 7.04 31.71
N ALA A 924 -30.90 6.26 31.83
CA ALA A 924 -29.59 6.75 32.30
C ALA A 924 -28.45 6.37 31.34
N VAL A 925 -27.31 7.04 31.52
CA VAL A 925 -26.05 6.72 30.84
C VAL A 925 -24.89 6.71 31.84
N ILE A 926 -24.03 5.68 31.75
CA ILE A 926 -22.79 5.56 32.51
C ILE A 926 -21.60 5.68 31.54
N GLU A 927 -20.96 6.85 31.51
CA GLU A 927 -19.82 7.13 30.62
C GLU A 927 -18.46 7.19 31.31
N LYS A 928 -18.43 7.39 32.63
CA LYS A 928 -17.21 7.54 33.44
C LYS A 928 -17.40 6.87 34.79
N GLU A 929 -16.30 6.36 35.34
CA GLU A 929 -16.24 5.98 36.76
C GLU A 929 -16.35 7.26 37.62
N PRO A 930 -16.99 7.20 38.81
CA PRO A 930 -17.19 8.34 39.69
C PRO A 930 -15.93 9.09 40.11
#